data_AF-A0A3A8Q048-F1
#
_entry.id   AF-A0A3A8Q048-F1
#
_cell.length_a   1.000
_cell.length_b   1.000
_cell.length_c   1.000
_cell.angle_alpha   90.00
_cell.angle_beta   90.00
_cell.angle_gamma   90.00
#
_symmetry.space_group_name_H-M   'P 1'
#
loop_
_entity.id
_entity.type
_entity.pdbx_description
1 polymer ?
#
loop_
_entity_poly.entity_id
_entity_poly.type
_entity_poly.pdbx_seq_one_letter_code
_entity_poly.pdbx_strand_id
1 'polypeptide(L)'
;MRSTWTLSLTAALLMAGCGAEPPSEAPAAPEAPESAATAESPLDADLAPYFDAIPTNFTGNYRVVGTYTPPTWSWGQIELLEGRQRFRSEYYNPRTLKLRDQDTFQSSDYPLRTYFGSLNQQLVNAFNVYYGNSCATTAGATCPTPGPTKPEARFVLLHKGRRTAVGDCQVTKTPTLLVHGAIQDANVWLFPNGNNGSGATYGGAAQLTGMVQDLESKNRCVYALTFGSFHGDNFNHAIHVANAVQRIKALHPGVARVDVVAWSKGVLAVDPWLANAATWGGFSTTRFFERLAKEQASQVPAYDDSVRVYVPLSGPHKGIDLNFRHPIHTLTIASTASNAPVGRGPMPWTYFSAMQCVTFGYSVPWFNNPYAESVCKDSGGVWTDYFRRIYLSNITGLSSTGTPVYASSLQTLNTNQGLSSSSFNFDDYNMSLFGAVNTSGKYVTAYPGQLQAAYDLRGTYPIPDRSASAWDNIDPDENRYFPWLDTKLIYNPYNPWVAAGYMASSDHRVCRTTAFDPVGSPCFAYHAFNTNQNREAYDSLMYGKYRIMDGLGINAAMEMGGKFITRLAEHGLDSRLPSLYVLYGTAGGATPFETDGMTSTTSTLRSDGVLFEASIAAVNQLTQGWTSTKKTADAKQEGMAYDHLSMGITPAVWNKISAHFVSRD
;
A
#
# COMPACT_ATOMS: atom_id res chain seq x y z
N MET A 1 70.79 -29.29 -29.43
CA MET A 1 71.89 -29.26 -28.45
C MET A 1 71.47 -30.10 -27.25
N ARG A 2 72.21 -31.20 -26.99
CA ARG A 2 72.22 -32.14 -25.83
C ARG A 2 70.85 -32.70 -25.37
N SER A 3 70.38 -33.89 -25.78
CA SER A 3 70.85 -35.28 -25.55
C SER A 3 71.07 -35.64 -24.08
N THR A 4 70.33 -36.63 -23.54
CA THR A 4 70.80 -38.03 -23.35
C THR A 4 69.73 -38.93 -22.73
N TRP A 5 69.76 -40.18 -23.18
CA TRP A 5 69.06 -41.39 -22.74
C TRP A 5 69.64 -41.95 -21.42
N THR A 6 68.89 -42.77 -20.65
CA THR A 6 69.11 -44.24 -20.48
C THR A 6 68.26 -44.88 -19.35
N LEU A 7 67.84 -46.12 -19.61
CA LEU A 7 67.20 -47.12 -18.74
C LEU A 7 68.14 -47.68 -17.64
N SER A 8 67.59 -48.23 -16.54
CA SER A 8 67.73 -49.65 -16.13
C SER A 8 67.12 -49.99 -14.76
N LEU A 9 66.27 -51.04 -14.75
CA LEU A 9 66.21 -52.25 -13.88
C LEU A 9 66.53 -52.11 -12.36
N THR A 10 65.82 -52.73 -11.39
CA THR A 10 65.37 -54.13 -11.32
C THR A 10 64.43 -54.37 -10.11
N ALA A 11 63.45 -55.29 -10.27
CA ALA A 11 62.90 -56.35 -9.37
C ALA A 11 63.13 -56.28 -7.84
N ALA A 12 62.29 -56.78 -6.92
CA ALA A 12 61.02 -57.50 -6.89
C ALA A 12 60.59 -57.65 -5.41
N LEU A 13 59.30 -57.82 -5.11
CA LEU A 13 58.75 -59.05 -4.50
C LEU A 13 57.22 -58.97 -4.38
N LEU A 14 56.58 -60.04 -4.85
CA LEU A 14 55.17 -60.38 -4.68
C LEU A 14 54.90 -60.86 -3.24
N MET A 15 53.66 -60.71 -2.77
CA MET A 15 52.77 -61.85 -2.46
C MET A 15 51.35 -61.36 -2.16
N ALA A 16 50.41 -62.14 -2.67
CA ALA A 16 48.99 -61.85 -2.85
C ALA A 16 48.13 -62.08 -1.59
N GLY A 17 46.98 -61.41 -1.57
CA GLY A 17 45.84 -61.75 -0.72
C GLY A 17 44.59 -61.10 -1.28
N CYS A 18 43.86 -61.83 -2.12
CA CYS A 18 42.55 -61.44 -2.64
C CYS A 18 41.53 -61.37 -1.50
N GLY A 19 40.80 -60.26 -1.42
CA GLY A 19 39.54 -60.13 -0.69
C GLY A 19 38.77 -58.98 -1.32
N ALA A 20 37.67 -59.28 -2.00
CA ALA A 20 36.80 -58.28 -2.59
C ALA A 20 35.75 -57.85 -1.55
N GLU A 21 35.66 -56.55 -1.27
CA GLU A 21 34.55 -55.88 -0.57
C GLU A 21 34.55 -54.36 -0.95
N PRO A 22 33.45 -53.63 -0.71
CA PRO A 22 32.73 -52.78 -1.67
C PRO A 22 33.39 -51.40 -1.93
N PRO A 23 32.95 -50.64 -2.96
CA PRO A 23 33.52 -49.31 -3.23
C PRO A 23 33.31 -48.38 -2.03
N SER A 24 34.42 -47.80 -1.57
CA SER A 24 34.47 -46.82 -0.49
C SER A 24 33.61 -45.60 -0.78
N GLU A 25 32.87 -45.14 0.24
CA GLU A 25 32.20 -43.85 0.28
C GLU A 25 33.13 -42.73 -0.24
N ALA A 26 32.58 -41.92 -1.15
CA ALA A 26 33.19 -40.64 -1.50
C ALA A 26 33.27 -39.76 -0.23
N PRO A 27 34.34 -38.96 -0.07
CA PRO A 27 34.46 -38.09 1.10
C PRO A 27 33.27 -37.12 1.14
N ALA A 28 32.63 -37.04 2.30
CA ALA A 28 31.55 -36.10 2.57
C ALA A 28 31.97 -34.70 2.11
N ALA A 29 31.11 -34.07 1.31
CA ALA A 29 31.24 -32.66 0.98
C ALA A 29 31.32 -31.86 2.30
N PRO A 30 32.20 -30.85 2.40
CA PRO A 30 32.26 -30.02 3.59
C PRO A 30 30.87 -29.40 3.81
N GLU A 31 30.29 -29.65 4.98
CA GLU A 31 29.10 -28.95 5.43
C GLU A 31 29.31 -27.46 5.25
N ALA A 32 28.38 -26.81 4.54
CA ALA A 32 28.36 -25.37 4.41
C ALA A 32 28.36 -24.78 5.83
N PRO A 33 29.20 -23.76 6.12
CA PRO A 33 29.25 -23.20 7.45
C PRO A 33 27.85 -22.67 7.82
N GLU A 34 27.30 -23.24 8.89
CA GLU A 34 26.13 -22.73 9.58
C GLU A 34 26.37 -21.23 9.81
N SER A 35 25.55 -20.37 9.20
CA SER A 35 25.75 -18.93 9.29
C SER A 35 25.60 -18.52 10.76
N ALA A 36 26.72 -18.30 11.44
CA ALA A 36 26.73 -17.70 12.76
C ALA A 36 25.91 -16.41 12.68
N ALA A 37 24.82 -16.35 13.43
CA ALA A 37 24.01 -15.15 13.55
C ALA A 37 24.92 -14.03 14.06
N THR A 38 25.38 -13.15 13.17
CA THR A 38 26.06 -11.92 13.55
C THR A 38 25.14 -11.18 14.50
N ALA A 39 25.60 -10.94 15.73
CA ALA A 39 24.89 -10.12 16.71
C ALA A 39 24.53 -8.80 16.04
N GLU A 40 23.24 -8.50 15.94
CA GLU A 40 22.75 -7.30 15.27
C GLU A 40 23.26 -6.06 16.00
N SER A 41 23.61 -5.03 15.24
CA SER A 41 23.99 -3.73 15.79
C SER A 41 22.85 -3.18 16.66
N PRO A 42 23.15 -2.59 17.82
CA PRO A 42 22.13 -1.96 18.66
C PRO A 42 21.48 -0.78 17.91
N LEU A 43 20.16 -0.70 17.99
CA LEU A 43 19.39 0.43 17.46
C LEU A 43 19.58 1.66 18.35
N ASP A 44 19.56 2.84 17.74
CA ASP A 44 19.52 4.10 18.49
C ASP A 44 18.27 4.16 19.38
N ALA A 45 18.40 4.76 20.56
CA ALA A 45 17.37 4.74 21.60
C ALA A 45 16.01 5.34 21.16
N ASP A 46 16.04 6.34 20.27
CA ASP A 46 14.85 6.97 19.69
C ASP A 46 14.17 6.11 18.60
N LEU A 47 14.91 5.18 17.98
CA LEU A 47 14.40 4.26 16.97
C LEU A 47 13.93 2.94 17.57
N ALA A 48 14.53 2.49 18.67
CA ALA A 48 14.21 1.24 19.33
C ALA A 48 12.70 0.99 19.57
N PRO A 49 11.86 1.98 19.94
CA PRO A 49 10.42 1.77 20.12
C PRO A 49 9.64 1.33 18.87
N TYR A 50 10.24 1.46 17.69
CA TYR A 50 9.65 1.09 16.40
C TYR A 50 10.02 -0.33 15.96
N PHE A 51 10.91 -1.01 16.69
CA PHE A 51 11.38 -2.34 16.36
C PHE A 51 11.14 -3.31 17.53
N ASP A 52 10.50 -4.43 17.24
CA ASP A 52 10.40 -5.61 18.08
C ASP A 52 11.76 -6.28 18.27
N ALA A 53 11.89 -6.99 19.39
CA ALA A 53 12.96 -7.97 19.54
C ALA A 53 12.66 -9.16 18.63
N ILE A 54 13.68 -9.69 17.96
CA ILE A 54 13.55 -10.95 17.25
C ILE A 54 13.38 -12.05 18.30
N PRO A 55 12.38 -12.94 18.18
CA PRO A 55 12.26 -14.09 19.06
C PRO A 55 13.54 -14.93 19.05
N THR A 56 14.04 -15.30 20.22
CA THR A 56 15.31 -16.06 20.38
C THR A 56 15.28 -17.46 19.76
N ASN A 57 14.10 -17.98 19.43
CA ASN A 57 13.88 -19.27 18.78
C ASN A 57 13.76 -19.19 17.24
N PHE A 58 14.10 -18.04 16.64
CA PHE A 58 13.99 -17.83 15.21
C PHE A 58 15.28 -18.21 14.48
N THR A 59 15.35 -19.43 13.94
CA THR A 59 16.46 -19.90 13.09
C THR A 59 16.06 -19.81 11.62
N GLY A 60 16.63 -18.86 10.86
CA GLY A 60 16.35 -18.67 9.42
C GLY A 60 15.70 -17.32 9.09
N ASN A 61 15.09 -17.21 7.91
CA ASN A 61 14.42 -15.97 7.44
C ASN A 61 12.91 -15.99 7.72
N TYR A 62 12.30 -17.18 7.70
CA TYR A 62 10.88 -17.40 7.97
C TYR A 62 10.62 -18.78 8.60
N ARG A 63 9.45 -18.94 9.22
CA ARG A 63 8.87 -20.24 9.57
C ARG A 63 7.41 -20.32 9.13
N VAL A 64 6.94 -21.55 8.91
CA VAL A 64 5.50 -21.82 8.72
C VAL A 64 4.88 -22.02 10.10
N VAL A 65 4.00 -21.10 10.52
CA VAL A 65 3.30 -21.18 11.81
C VAL A 65 2.24 -22.28 11.77
N GLY A 66 1.53 -22.38 10.65
CA GLY A 66 0.53 -23.40 10.42
C GLY A 66 -0.21 -23.16 9.13
N THR A 67 -1.22 -23.99 8.88
CA THR A 67 -1.98 -23.98 7.63
C THR A 67 -3.47 -23.94 7.92
N TYR A 68 -4.21 -23.25 7.06
CA TYR A 68 -5.66 -23.26 7.02
C TYR A 68 -6.09 -23.82 5.67
N THR A 69 -7.07 -24.73 5.70
CA THR A 69 -7.67 -25.32 4.50
C THR A 69 -9.04 -24.69 4.27
N PRO A 70 -9.20 -23.83 3.25
CA PRO A 70 -10.48 -23.23 2.94
C PRO A 70 -11.49 -24.21 2.32
N PRO A 71 -12.75 -23.79 2.17
CA PRO A 71 -13.74 -24.55 1.39
C PRO A 71 -13.29 -24.76 -0.06
N THR A 72 -13.76 -25.85 -0.68
CA THR A 72 -13.30 -26.31 -2.00
C THR A 72 -13.52 -25.32 -3.15
N TRP A 73 -14.46 -24.36 -3.01
CA TRP A 73 -14.71 -23.33 -4.01
C TRP A 73 -13.67 -22.20 -4.02
N SER A 74 -12.76 -22.16 -3.03
CA SER A 74 -11.79 -21.08 -2.83
C SER A 74 -10.34 -21.56 -3.05
N TRP A 75 -9.37 -20.94 -2.37
CA TRP A 75 -7.96 -21.35 -2.32
C TRP A 75 -7.82 -22.79 -1.83
N GLY A 76 -6.81 -23.51 -2.34
CA GLY A 76 -6.59 -24.90 -1.93
C GLY A 76 -5.98 -25.02 -0.54
N GLN A 77 -5.12 -24.07 -0.16
CA GLN A 77 -4.50 -23.98 1.15
C GLN A 77 -3.98 -22.55 1.37
N ILE A 78 -3.99 -22.09 2.62
CA ILE A 78 -3.37 -20.84 3.05
C ILE A 78 -2.37 -21.17 4.15
N GLU A 79 -1.10 -20.85 3.97
CA GLU A 79 -0.08 -20.98 5.01
C GLU A 79 0.11 -19.64 5.72
N LEU A 80 0.15 -19.65 7.05
CA LEU A 80 0.58 -18.51 7.84
C LEU A 80 2.10 -18.57 7.98
N LEU A 81 2.78 -17.63 7.35
CA LEU A 81 4.23 -17.48 7.48
C LEU A 81 4.53 -16.41 8.52
N GLU A 82 5.58 -16.66 9.31
CA GLU A 82 6.17 -15.69 10.21
C GLU A 82 7.60 -15.40 9.77
N GLY A 83 7.90 -14.14 9.47
CA GLY A 83 9.25 -13.71 9.09
C GLY A 83 10.02 -13.06 10.23
N ARG A 84 11.30 -12.75 9.97
CA ARG A 84 12.23 -12.09 10.91
C ARG A 84 11.92 -10.59 11.14
N GLN A 85 10.68 -10.14 10.96
CA GLN A 85 10.41 -8.70 10.92
C GLN A 85 10.30 -8.11 12.31
N ARG A 86 10.91 -6.93 12.44
CA ARG A 86 10.97 -6.18 13.69
C ARG A 86 10.05 -4.97 13.67
N PHE A 87 9.71 -4.40 12.51
CA PHE A 87 9.07 -3.09 12.49
C PHE A 87 7.59 -3.10 12.95
N ARG A 88 7.22 -2.16 13.84
CA ARG A 88 5.93 -2.11 14.58
C ARG A 88 4.84 -1.20 13.99
N SER A 89 4.92 -0.77 12.73
CA SER A 89 3.88 0.14 12.20
C SER A 89 2.51 -0.52 11.96
N GLU A 90 2.44 -1.85 11.84
CA GLU A 90 1.26 -2.53 11.28
C GLU A 90 0.29 -3.06 12.32
N TYR A 91 -0.34 -2.19 13.14
CA TYR A 91 -1.39 -2.60 14.10
C TYR A 91 -2.30 -1.45 14.49
N TYR A 92 -2.48 -0.52 13.60
CA TYR A 92 -2.88 0.80 14.04
C TYR A 92 -3.88 1.33 13.04
N ASN A 93 -5.03 1.77 13.54
CA ASN A 93 -6.23 2.11 12.81
C ASN A 93 -7.05 0.92 12.22
N PRO A 94 -8.34 0.74 12.58
CA PRO A 94 -9.26 -0.25 12.00
C PRO A 94 -9.60 0.00 10.54
N ARG A 95 -9.41 1.23 10.02
CA ARG A 95 -9.62 1.57 8.61
C ARG A 95 -8.73 0.79 7.67
N THR A 96 -7.63 0.24 8.16
CA THR A 96 -6.76 -0.62 7.35
C THR A 96 -7.24 -2.07 7.26
N LEU A 97 -8.35 -2.46 7.91
CA LEU A 97 -8.72 -3.86 8.15
C LEU A 97 -10.05 -4.23 7.47
N LYS A 98 -10.05 -5.26 6.61
CA LYS A 98 -11.25 -5.79 5.90
C LYS A 98 -11.48 -7.26 6.19
N LEU A 99 -11.04 -7.72 7.35
CA LEU A 99 -10.70 -9.12 7.45
C LEU A 99 -11.93 -9.99 7.72
N ARG A 100 -12.97 -9.59 8.47
CA ARG A 100 -14.16 -10.45 8.64
C ARG A 100 -15.26 -10.17 7.63
N ASP A 101 -16.15 -11.15 7.46
CA ASP A 101 -17.38 -11.00 6.69
C ASP A 101 -18.20 -9.77 7.14
N GLN A 102 -18.44 -9.66 8.45
CA GLN A 102 -19.13 -8.52 9.05
C GLN A 102 -18.38 -7.18 8.95
N ASP A 103 -17.04 -7.23 8.89
CA ASP A 103 -16.21 -6.03 8.71
C ASP A 103 -16.18 -5.58 7.24
N THR A 104 -16.86 -6.28 6.34
CA THR A 104 -16.95 -5.91 4.94
C THR A 104 -18.16 -5.00 4.72
N PHE A 105 -17.93 -3.80 4.19
CA PHE A 105 -18.98 -2.81 3.91
C PHE A 105 -19.97 -3.30 2.86
N GLN A 106 -21.22 -2.87 2.99
CA GLN A 106 -22.30 -3.25 2.10
C GLN A 106 -23.23 -2.05 1.88
N SER A 107 -23.36 -1.61 0.64
CA SER A 107 -24.42 -0.71 0.18
C SER A 107 -24.89 -1.12 -1.22
N SER A 108 -25.87 -0.40 -1.79
CA SER A 108 -26.21 -0.54 -3.22
C SER A 108 -25.02 -0.27 -4.14
N ASP A 109 -24.16 0.66 -3.74
CA ASP A 109 -23.06 1.18 -4.56
C ASP A 109 -21.74 0.41 -4.30
N TYR A 110 -21.59 -0.14 -3.09
CA TYR A 110 -20.43 -0.95 -2.69
C TYR A 110 -20.87 -2.28 -2.08
N PRO A 111 -21.27 -3.28 -2.90
CA PRO A 111 -21.76 -4.56 -2.40
C PRO A 111 -20.64 -5.51 -1.91
N LEU A 112 -19.63 -5.01 -1.21
CA LEU A 112 -18.40 -5.81 -1.00
C LEU A 112 -18.60 -6.98 -0.08
N ARG A 113 -19.50 -6.89 0.88
CA ARG A 113 -19.82 -8.05 1.74
C ARG A 113 -20.33 -9.19 0.87
N THR A 114 -21.20 -8.85 -0.07
CA THR A 114 -21.62 -9.73 -1.14
C THR A 114 -20.37 -10.24 -1.88
N TYR A 115 -19.52 -9.41 -2.50
CA TYR A 115 -18.38 -9.87 -3.29
C TYR A 115 -17.28 -10.69 -2.57
N PHE A 116 -16.94 -10.32 -1.34
CA PHE A 116 -15.69 -10.73 -0.68
C PHE A 116 -15.88 -11.19 0.76
N GLY A 117 -17.06 -11.06 1.37
CA GLY A 117 -17.24 -11.28 2.82
C GLY A 117 -16.74 -12.64 3.31
N SER A 118 -17.13 -13.73 2.62
CA SER A 118 -16.65 -15.09 2.94
C SER A 118 -15.17 -15.32 2.62
N LEU A 119 -14.63 -14.67 1.59
CA LEU A 119 -13.21 -14.75 1.25
C LEU A 119 -12.35 -14.02 2.29
N ASN A 120 -12.80 -12.86 2.74
CA ASN A 120 -12.18 -12.09 3.80
C ASN A 120 -12.12 -12.92 5.08
N GLN A 121 -13.24 -13.56 5.48
CA GLN A 121 -13.28 -14.40 6.67
C GLN A 121 -12.21 -15.52 6.66
N GLN A 122 -11.85 -16.04 5.49
CA GLN A 122 -10.76 -17.02 5.38
C GLN A 122 -9.39 -16.43 5.72
N LEU A 123 -9.16 -15.14 5.41
CA LEU A 123 -7.94 -14.42 5.81
C LEU A 123 -7.86 -14.35 7.34
N VAL A 124 -8.96 -14.00 8.01
CA VAL A 124 -9.02 -13.97 9.48
C VAL A 124 -8.76 -15.35 10.05
N ASN A 125 -9.41 -16.38 9.52
CA ASN A 125 -9.20 -17.75 9.98
C ASN A 125 -7.74 -18.18 9.82
N ALA A 126 -7.10 -17.81 8.70
CA ALA A 126 -5.70 -18.11 8.45
C ALA A 126 -4.74 -17.36 9.38
N PHE A 127 -4.98 -16.07 9.66
CA PHE A 127 -4.23 -15.35 10.70
C PHE A 127 -4.50 -15.90 12.11
N ASN A 128 -5.73 -16.36 12.38
CA ASN A 128 -6.14 -16.92 13.67
C ASN A 128 -5.47 -18.26 14.00
N VAL A 129 -4.78 -18.89 13.03
CA VAL A 129 -3.92 -20.07 13.29
C VAL A 129 -2.91 -19.79 14.40
N TYR A 130 -2.37 -18.56 14.47
CA TYR A 130 -1.47 -18.16 15.55
C TYR A 130 -2.23 -17.74 16.83
N TYR A 131 -3.28 -16.94 16.69
CA TYR A 131 -3.94 -16.32 17.85
C TYR A 131 -4.89 -17.23 18.63
N GLY A 132 -5.51 -18.22 17.95
CA GLY A 132 -6.46 -19.15 18.57
C GLY A 132 -7.66 -18.47 19.25
N ASN A 133 -8.06 -17.27 18.81
CA ASN A 133 -9.07 -16.48 19.49
C ASN A 133 -10.48 -16.72 18.92
N SER A 134 -11.48 -16.89 19.79
CA SER A 134 -12.88 -17.07 19.39
C SER A 134 -13.52 -15.84 18.74
N CYS A 135 -12.92 -14.64 18.90
CA CYS A 135 -13.37 -13.40 18.26
C CYS A 135 -13.32 -13.48 16.72
N ALA A 136 -12.48 -14.37 16.17
CA ALA A 136 -12.33 -14.59 14.74
C ALA A 136 -13.62 -15.12 14.11
N THR A 137 -14.37 -15.96 14.84
CA THR A 137 -15.54 -16.68 14.34
C THR A 137 -16.85 -16.23 15.00
N THR A 138 -16.78 -15.44 16.07
CA THR A 138 -17.97 -14.94 16.78
C THR A 138 -18.44 -13.63 16.17
N ALA A 139 -19.66 -13.62 15.61
CA ALA A 139 -20.24 -12.42 15.05
C ALA A 139 -20.39 -11.32 16.12
N GLY A 140 -20.04 -10.07 15.77
CA GLY A 140 -20.09 -8.92 16.68
C GLY A 140 -19.01 -8.86 17.77
N ALA A 141 -18.15 -9.88 17.91
CA ALA A 141 -17.06 -9.84 18.90
C ALA A 141 -15.99 -8.79 18.54
N THR A 142 -15.33 -8.20 19.54
CA THR A 142 -14.13 -7.37 19.33
C THR A 142 -12.89 -8.22 19.53
N CYS A 143 -11.95 -8.19 18.58
CA CYS A 143 -10.69 -8.91 18.73
C CYS A 143 -9.66 -8.11 19.54
N PRO A 144 -8.80 -8.79 20.32
CA PRO A 144 -7.67 -8.13 20.97
C PRO A 144 -6.72 -7.53 19.93
N THR A 145 -5.94 -6.54 20.36
CA THR A 145 -4.80 -6.03 19.59
C THR A 145 -3.50 -6.42 20.31
N PRO A 146 -2.58 -7.16 19.67
CA PRO A 146 -2.71 -7.77 18.34
C PRO A 146 -3.73 -8.91 18.31
N GLY A 147 -4.26 -9.22 17.12
CA GLY A 147 -5.27 -10.27 16.95
C GLY A 147 -5.52 -10.62 15.48
N PRO A 148 -6.36 -11.62 15.19
CA PRO A 148 -6.51 -12.16 13.83
C PRO A 148 -7.12 -11.18 12.83
N THR A 149 -7.80 -10.14 13.31
CA THR A 149 -8.34 -9.05 12.48
C THR A 149 -7.42 -7.85 12.37
N LYS A 150 -6.34 -7.82 13.16
CA LYS A 150 -5.28 -6.79 13.17
C LYS A 150 -3.95 -7.53 13.41
N PRO A 151 -3.56 -8.39 12.45
CA PRO A 151 -2.50 -9.38 12.64
C PRO A 151 -1.14 -8.72 12.73
N GLU A 152 -0.19 -9.51 13.21
CA GLU A 152 1.18 -9.05 13.36
C GLU A 152 1.93 -8.76 12.08
N ALA A 153 2.70 -7.66 12.08
CA ALA A 153 3.55 -7.19 11.00
C ALA A 153 4.54 -8.27 10.55
N ARG A 154 4.88 -9.19 11.46
CA ARG A 154 5.70 -10.38 11.19
C ARG A 154 4.96 -11.50 10.45
N PHE A 155 3.64 -11.41 10.30
CA PHE A 155 2.83 -12.42 9.63
C PHE A 155 2.44 -12.02 8.22
N VAL A 156 2.48 -13.00 7.32
CA VAL A 156 1.95 -12.92 5.96
C VAL A 156 1.26 -14.23 5.62
N LEU A 157 0.17 -14.15 4.86
CA LEU A 157 -0.49 -15.34 4.33
C LEU A 157 0.06 -15.69 2.96
N LEU A 158 0.54 -16.92 2.79
CA LEU A 158 0.89 -17.49 1.50
C LEU A 158 -0.25 -18.40 1.02
N HIS A 159 -0.98 -17.92 0.02
CA HIS A 159 -2.08 -18.62 -0.60
C HIS A 159 -1.56 -19.56 -1.68
N LYS A 160 -2.10 -20.78 -1.75
CA LYS A 160 -1.85 -21.74 -2.82
C LYS A 160 -3.10 -21.86 -3.68
N GLY A 161 -2.94 -21.73 -5.00
CA GLY A 161 -3.99 -22.07 -5.95
C GLY A 161 -4.47 -23.51 -5.74
N ARG A 162 -5.69 -23.83 -6.18
CA ARG A 162 -6.33 -25.11 -5.85
C ARG A 162 -5.56 -26.30 -6.44
N ARG A 163 -5.13 -26.20 -7.70
CA ARG A 163 -4.33 -27.25 -8.34
C ARG A 163 -2.94 -27.32 -7.73
N THR A 164 -2.36 -26.16 -7.41
CA THR A 164 -1.04 -26.03 -6.76
C THR A 164 -1.01 -26.72 -5.38
N ALA A 165 -2.06 -26.56 -4.58
CA ALA A 165 -2.14 -27.16 -3.25
C ALA A 165 -2.16 -28.69 -3.25
N VAL A 166 -2.69 -29.31 -4.32
CA VAL A 166 -2.73 -30.77 -4.49
C VAL A 166 -1.60 -31.30 -5.38
N GLY A 167 -0.65 -30.45 -5.78
CA GLY A 167 0.48 -30.84 -6.64
C GLY A 167 0.11 -31.08 -8.11
N ASP A 168 -1.07 -30.64 -8.56
CA ASP A 168 -1.53 -30.75 -9.95
C ASP A 168 -1.04 -29.56 -10.80
N CYS A 169 0.27 -29.36 -10.83
CA CYS A 169 0.92 -28.36 -11.67
C CYS A 169 2.26 -28.90 -12.19
N GLN A 170 2.77 -28.36 -13.29
CA GLN A 170 4.04 -28.80 -13.86
C GLN A 170 5.20 -28.20 -13.07
N VAL A 171 5.89 -29.05 -12.31
CA VAL A 171 7.09 -28.68 -11.53
C VAL A 171 8.28 -28.25 -12.39
N THR A 172 8.25 -28.52 -13.70
CA THR A 172 9.24 -28.01 -14.66
C THR A 172 8.99 -26.56 -15.06
N LYS A 173 7.79 -26.03 -14.82
CA LYS A 173 7.50 -24.60 -15.01
C LYS A 173 7.86 -23.84 -13.76
N THR A 174 8.43 -22.65 -13.96
CA THR A 174 8.75 -21.74 -12.87
C THR A 174 7.46 -21.35 -12.11
N PRO A 175 7.36 -21.57 -10.78
CA PRO A 175 6.19 -21.20 -10.01
C PRO A 175 6.03 -19.67 -9.96
N THR A 176 4.79 -19.19 -9.86
CA THR A 176 4.47 -17.76 -9.88
C THR A 176 3.97 -17.29 -8.51
N LEU A 177 4.47 -16.13 -8.06
CA LEU A 177 4.01 -15.39 -6.90
C LEU A 177 3.27 -14.12 -7.33
N LEU A 178 2.05 -13.93 -6.84
CA LEU A 178 1.21 -12.75 -7.09
C LEU A 178 1.18 -11.85 -5.85
N VAL A 179 1.45 -10.56 -6.04
CA VAL A 179 1.54 -9.54 -4.97
C VAL A 179 0.53 -8.42 -5.23
N HIS A 180 -0.44 -8.27 -4.32
CA HIS A 180 -1.56 -7.33 -4.48
C HIS A 180 -1.18 -5.87 -4.14
N GLY A 181 -2.05 -4.95 -4.55
CA GLY A 181 -1.93 -3.51 -4.31
C GLY A 181 -2.48 -3.03 -2.95
N ALA A 182 -2.56 -1.71 -2.81
CA ALA A 182 -3.17 -1.09 -1.63
C ALA A 182 -4.68 -1.37 -1.57
N ILE A 183 -5.22 -1.50 -0.36
CA ILE A 183 -6.66 -1.77 -0.10
C ILE A 183 -7.15 -3.12 -0.71
N GLN A 184 -6.23 -3.96 -1.16
CA GLN A 184 -6.49 -5.29 -1.72
C GLN A 184 -5.86 -6.37 -0.85
N ASP A 185 -6.15 -7.62 -1.17
CA ASP A 185 -5.53 -8.83 -0.64
C ASP A 185 -5.42 -9.88 -1.75
N ALA A 186 -4.96 -11.09 -1.44
CA ALA A 186 -4.80 -12.15 -2.43
C ALA A 186 -6.09 -12.44 -3.22
N ASN A 187 -7.27 -12.24 -2.63
CA ASN A 187 -8.55 -12.64 -3.23
C ASN A 187 -8.83 -11.94 -4.56
N VAL A 188 -8.22 -10.78 -4.81
CA VAL A 188 -8.32 -10.10 -6.11
C VAL A 188 -7.76 -10.94 -7.26
N TRP A 189 -6.80 -11.82 -6.98
CA TRP A 189 -6.21 -12.74 -7.96
C TRP A 189 -7.03 -14.01 -8.19
N LEU A 190 -7.99 -14.31 -7.29
CA LEU A 190 -8.83 -15.51 -7.36
C LEU A 190 -10.22 -15.19 -7.91
N PHE A 191 -10.87 -14.15 -7.39
CA PHE A 191 -12.21 -13.72 -7.76
C PHE A 191 -12.27 -12.19 -7.82
N PRO A 192 -11.73 -11.57 -8.87
CA PRO A 192 -11.65 -10.11 -8.95
C PRO A 192 -13.02 -9.41 -8.90
N ASN A 193 -14.07 -10.08 -9.37
CA ASN A 193 -15.46 -9.61 -9.33
C ASN A 193 -16.33 -10.41 -8.35
N GLY A 194 -15.72 -11.01 -7.31
CA GLY A 194 -16.34 -11.85 -6.30
C GLY A 194 -16.96 -13.16 -6.82
N ASN A 195 -17.48 -13.97 -5.89
CA ASN A 195 -18.14 -15.24 -6.18
C ASN A 195 -19.42 -15.38 -5.35
N ASN A 196 -20.57 -15.48 -6.01
CA ASN A 196 -21.88 -15.51 -5.39
C ASN A 196 -22.32 -16.79 -4.71
N GLY A 197 -21.42 -17.76 -4.59
CA GLY A 197 -21.71 -19.06 -4.01
C GLY A 197 -22.50 -19.98 -4.95
N SER A 198 -23.02 -19.48 -6.08
CA SER A 198 -23.56 -20.28 -7.18
C SER A 198 -22.62 -20.37 -8.39
N GLY A 199 -21.41 -19.83 -8.28
CA GLY A 199 -20.39 -19.87 -9.32
C GLY A 199 -20.49 -18.74 -10.35
N ALA A 200 -21.36 -17.76 -10.14
CA ALA A 200 -21.40 -16.53 -10.92
C ALA A 200 -20.72 -15.37 -10.17
N THR A 201 -20.33 -14.34 -10.92
CA THR A 201 -19.93 -13.05 -10.35
C THR A 201 -21.15 -12.34 -9.80
N TYR A 202 -20.94 -11.42 -8.87
CA TYR A 202 -22.02 -10.49 -8.55
C TYR A 202 -22.02 -9.33 -9.55
N GLY A 203 -23.21 -8.74 -9.78
CA GLY A 203 -23.41 -7.74 -10.82
C GLY A 203 -23.32 -8.28 -12.26
N GLY A 204 -23.14 -9.59 -12.46
CA GLY A 204 -23.10 -10.21 -13.79
C GLY A 204 -21.85 -9.89 -14.61
N ALA A 205 -20.75 -9.51 -13.95
CA ALA A 205 -19.47 -9.27 -14.62
C ALA A 205 -19.01 -10.52 -15.40
N ALA A 206 -18.56 -10.35 -16.64
CA ALA A 206 -18.20 -11.47 -17.51
C ALA A 206 -17.02 -12.31 -16.98
N GLN A 207 -16.10 -11.70 -16.25
CA GLN A 207 -14.90 -12.36 -15.74
C GLN A 207 -15.18 -13.06 -14.41
N LEU A 208 -15.38 -14.38 -14.47
CA LEU A 208 -15.75 -15.23 -13.32
C LEU A 208 -14.59 -15.60 -12.39
N THR A 209 -13.38 -15.71 -12.94
CA THR A 209 -12.18 -16.20 -12.24
C THR A 209 -11.03 -15.23 -12.42
N GLY A 210 -9.99 -15.34 -11.60
CA GLY A 210 -8.82 -14.48 -11.67
C GLY A 210 -7.60 -15.13 -12.33
N MET A 211 -6.47 -14.42 -12.24
CA MET A 211 -5.19 -14.83 -12.79
C MET A 211 -4.70 -16.17 -12.23
N VAL A 212 -5.09 -16.53 -10.99
CA VAL A 212 -4.75 -17.82 -10.38
C VAL A 212 -5.25 -18.97 -11.25
N GLN A 213 -6.55 -18.97 -11.57
CA GLN A 213 -7.17 -20.02 -12.37
C GLN A 213 -6.64 -19.99 -13.81
N ASP A 214 -6.39 -18.80 -14.37
CA ASP A 214 -5.83 -18.65 -15.70
C ASP A 214 -4.44 -19.30 -15.83
N LEU A 215 -3.53 -19.05 -14.87
CA LEU A 215 -2.20 -19.65 -14.84
C LEU A 215 -2.22 -21.14 -14.48
N GLU A 216 -3.08 -21.55 -13.55
CA GLU A 216 -3.25 -22.97 -13.21
C GLU A 216 -3.81 -23.77 -14.39
N SER A 217 -4.69 -23.20 -15.21
CA SER A 217 -5.16 -23.84 -16.46
C SER A 217 -4.03 -24.08 -17.47
N LYS A 218 -2.96 -23.29 -17.38
CA LYS A 218 -1.72 -23.42 -18.17
C LYS A 218 -0.68 -24.30 -17.47
N ASN A 219 -1.09 -25.06 -16.44
CA ASN A 219 -0.28 -25.97 -15.64
C ASN A 219 0.88 -25.31 -14.88
N ARG A 220 0.81 -24.00 -14.56
CA ARG A 220 1.81 -23.35 -13.71
C ARG A 220 1.37 -23.40 -12.25
N CYS A 221 2.32 -23.61 -11.34
CA CYS A 221 2.05 -23.54 -9.90
C CYS A 221 1.93 -22.07 -9.48
N VAL A 222 0.87 -21.71 -8.77
CA VAL A 222 0.52 -20.31 -8.46
C VAL A 222 0.33 -20.09 -6.96
N TYR A 223 0.94 -19.02 -6.50
CA TYR A 223 0.90 -18.53 -5.14
C TYR A 223 0.50 -17.06 -5.12
N ALA A 224 -0.12 -16.61 -4.02
CA ALA A 224 -0.39 -15.19 -3.79
C ALA A 224 -0.13 -14.82 -2.33
N LEU A 225 0.20 -13.56 -2.07
CA LEU A 225 0.35 -13.05 -0.70
C LEU A 225 -0.87 -12.31 -0.22
N THR A 226 -1.12 -12.31 1.09
CA THR A 226 -1.90 -11.28 1.77
C THR A 226 -1.09 -10.76 2.94
N PHE A 227 -0.77 -9.46 2.90
CA PHE A 227 -0.10 -8.78 4.01
C PHE A 227 -1.06 -8.51 5.18
N GLY A 228 -0.53 -8.41 6.40
CA GLY A 228 -1.33 -8.08 7.59
C GLY A 228 -1.96 -6.69 7.56
N SER A 229 -1.38 -5.76 6.81
CA SER A 229 -1.90 -4.40 6.58
C SER A 229 -1.83 -4.03 5.10
N PHE A 230 -2.94 -3.54 4.53
CA PHE A 230 -2.98 -3.15 3.11
C PHE A 230 -2.18 -1.88 2.79
N HIS A 231 -1.94 -1.04 3.80
CA HIS A 231 -1.10 0.14 3.70
C HIS A 231 0.21 0.00 4.49
N GLY A 232 0.57 -1.23 4.84
CA GLY A 232 1.75 -1.58 5.61
C GLY A 232 3.06 -1.16 4.93
N ASP A 233 4.12 -1.27 5.72
CA ASP A 233 5.44 -0.77 5.39
C ASP A 233 6.06 -1.54 4.22
N ASN A 234 6.57 -0.84 3.21
CA ASN A 234 7.07 -1.50 2.00
C ASN A 234 8.38 -2.28 2.25
N PHE A 235 9.23 -1.88 3.20
CA PHE A 235 10.40 -2.68 3.57
C PHE A 235 9.98 -3.96 4.29
N ASN A 236 9.03 -3.86 5.22
CA ASN A 236 8.47 -5.03 5.89
C ASN A 236 7.82 -6.00 4.90
N HIS A 237 7.00 -5.48 3.99
CA HIS A 237 6.38 -6.26 2.93
C HIS A 237 7.43 -6.88 1.98
N ALA A 238 8.56 -6.22 1.73
CA ALA A 238 9.66 -6.80 0.96
C ALA A 238 10.28 -8.03 1.63
N ILE A 239 10.40 -8.02 2.96
CA ILE A 239 10.84 -9.20 3.73
C ILE A 239 9.83 -10.34 3.54
N HIS A 240 8.53 -10.05 3.59
CA HIS A 240 7.48 -11.04 3.35
C HIS A 240 7.50 -11.63 1.94
N VAL A 241 7.77 -10.81 0.92
CA VAL A 241 7.95 -11.27 -0.46
C VAL A 241 9.15 -12.23 -0.52
N ALA A 242 10.30 -11.85 0.01
CA ALA A 242 11.49 -12.70 0.03
C ALA A 242 11.22 -14.05 0.75
N ASN A 243 10.54 -14.01 1.90
CA ASN A 243 10.16 -15.19 2.67
C ASN A 243 9.22 -16.12 1.89
N ALA A 244 8.22 -15.54 1.22
CA ALA A 244 7.30 -16.29 0.36
C ALA A 244 8.04 -16.96 -0.80
N VAL A 245 8.97 -16.27 -1.44
CA VAL A 245 9.80 -16.87 -2.51
C VAL A 245 10.64 -18.03 -1.99
N GLN A 246 11.28 -17.87 -0.82
CA GLN A 246 12.04 -18.97 -0.21
C GLN A 246 11.13 -20.16 0.16
N ARG A 247 9.91 -19.90 0.63
CA ARG A 247 8.91 -20.95 0.88
C ARG A 247 8.48 -21.66 -0.38
N ILE A 248 8.24 -20.93 -1.47
CA ILE A 248 7.89 -21.52 -2.76
C ILE A 248 9.03 -22.41 -3.26
N LYS A 249 10.29 -21.96 -3.21
CA LYS A 249 11.45 -22.78 -3.58
C LYS A 249 11.57 -24.04 -2.73
N ALA A 250 11.31 -23.95 -1.43
CA ALA A 250 11.31 -25.12 -0.54
C ALA A 250 10.19 -26.13 -0.87
N LEU A 251 9.05 -25.65 -1.38
CA LEU A 251 7.94 -26.49 -1.85
C LEU A 251 8.18 -27.09 -3.24
N HIS A 252 9.15 -26.57 -4.00
CA HIS A 252 9.51 -27.02 -5.35
C HIS A 252 11.01 -27.34 -5.42
N PRO A 253 11.47 -28.46 -4.83
CA PRO A 253 12.88 -28.86 -4.90
C PRO A 253 13.39 -28.90 -6.34
N GLY A 254 14.53 -28.25 -6.60
CA GLY A 254 15.13 -28.13 -7.94
C GLY A 254 14.76 -26.84 -8.68
N VAL A 255 13.79 -26.06 -8.21
CA VAL A 255 13.47 -24.74 -8.75
C VAL A 255 14.44 -23.69 -8.19
N ALA A 256 15.27 -23.12 -9.07
CA ALA A 256 16.24 -22.09 -8.68
C ALA A 256 15.61 -20.71 -8.46
N ARG A 257 14.57 -20.39 -9.25
CA ARG A 257 13.94 -19.06 -9.31
C ARG A 257 12.42 -19.14 -9.39
N VAL A 258 11.73 -18.05 -9.07
CA VAL A 258 10.27 -17.90 -9.19
C VAL A 258 9.93 -16.74 -10.13
N ASP A 259 8.72 -16.73 -10.68
CA ASP A 259 8.18 -15.56 -11.37
C ASP A 259 7.39 -14.71 -10.38
N VAL A 260 7.52 -13.39 -10.44
CA VAL A 260 6.80 -12.47 -9.56
C VAL A 260 5.98 -11.50 -10.39
N VAL A 261 4.69 -11.41 -10.10
CA VAL A 261 3.78 -10.38 -10.63
C VAL A 261 3.30 -9.55 -9.47
N ALA A 262 3.48 -8.24 -9.56
CA ALA A 262 3.07 -7.32 -8.52
C ALA A 262 2.22 -6.21 -9.12
N TRP A 263 1.20 -5.76 -8.41
CA TRP A 263 0.26 -4.76 -8.91
C TRP A 263 0.13 -3.56 -8.00
N SER A 264 0.10 -2.36 -8.59
CA SER A 264 -0.10 -1.11 -7.86
C SER A 264 0.94 -0.96 -6.74
N LYS A 265 0.55 -0.60 -5.51
CA LYS A 265 1.46 -0.56 -4.34
C LYS A 265 2.25 -1.86 -4.14
N GLY A 266 1.72 -3.03 -4.52
CA GLY A 266 2.42 -4.31 -4.40
C GLY A 266 3.78 -4.29 -5.10
N VAL A 267 3.92 -3.49 -6.14
CA VAL A 267 5.20 -3.24 -6.80
C VAL A 267 6.22 -2.62 -5.85
N LEU A 268 5.83 -1.62 -5.06
CA LEU A 268 6.70 -1.02 -4.05
C LEU A 268 7.02 -1.96 -2.89
N ALA A 269 6.29 -3.05 -2.70
CA ALA A 269 6.65 -4.11 -1.77
C ALA A 269 7.70 -5.07 -2.36
N VAL A 270 7.74 -5.26 -3.68
CA VAL A 270 8.73 -6.15 -4.34
C VAL A 270 10.02 -5.41 -4.64
N ASP A 271 9.92 -4.16 -5.10
CA ASP A 271 11.03 -3.33 -5.55
C ASP A 271 12.19 -3.25 -4.54
N PRO A 272 11.99 -2.98 -3.23
CA PRO A 272 13.10 -2.85 -2.28
C PRO A 272 13.94 -4.12 -2.15
N TRP A 273 13.30 -5.29 -2.21
CA TRP A 273 14.02 -6.55 -2.19
C TRP A 273 14.83 -6.73 -3.47
N LEU A 274 14.20 -6.57 -4.64
CA LEU A 274 14.87 -6.71 -5.94
C LEU A 274 15.92 -5.64 -6.22
N ALA A 275 15.81 -4.47 -5.58
CA ALA A 275 16.78 -3.36 -5.60
C ALA A 275 17.83 -3.46 -4.48
N ASN A 276 17.84 -4.56 -3.72
CA ASN A 276 18.79 -4.84 -2.66
C ASN A 276 18.86 -3.76 -1.56
N ALA A 277 17.69 -3.40 -1.00
CA ALA A 277 17.50 -2.32 -0.04
C ALA A 277 18.43 -2.37 1.19
N ALA A 278 18.87 -3.56 1.62
CA ALA A 278 19.85 -3.70 2.69
C ALA A 278 21.17 -2.96 2.46
N THR A 279 21.49 -2.66 1.20
CA THR A 279 22.73 -1.98 0.80
C THR A 279 22.51 -0.52 0.41
N TRP A 280 21.29 0.01 0.53
CA TRP A 280 20.99 1.37 0.14
C TRP A 280 21.76 2.40 0.99
N GLY A 281 22.29 3.42 0.32
CA GLY A 281 23.00 4.53 0.92
C GLY A 281 22.17 5.82 0.88
N GLY A 282 22.82 6.96 1.08
CA GLY A 282 22.21 8.28 0.85
C GLY A 282 21.23 8.77 1.93
N PHE A 283 20.81 7.91 2.86
CA PHE A 283 19.99 8.31 4.00
C PHE A 283 20.65 9.37 4.88
N SER A 284 19.87 10.33 5.34
CA SER A 284 20.34 11.28 6.36
C SER A 284 20.68 10.56 7.67
N THR A 285 21.79 10.96 8.29
CA THR A 285 22.20 10.49 9.62
C THR A 285 21.62 11.32 10.77
N THR A 286 20.85 12.37 10.46
CA THR A 286 20.28 13.29 11.47
C THR A 286 18.77 13.39 11.40
N ARG A 287 18.16 13.18 10.22
CA ARG A 287 16.70 13.23 10.05
C ARG A 287 16.07 11.93 10.52
N PHE A 288 15.17 12.02 11.50
CA PHE A 288 14.55 10.91 12.21
C PHE A 288 13.97 9.85 11.28
N PHE A 289 13.14 10.25 10.31
CA PHE A 289 12.47 9.30 9.41
C PHE A 289 13.40 8.68 8.36
N GLU A 290 14.46 9.38 7.94
CA GLU A 290 15.47 8.76 7.06
C GLU A 290 16.37 7.79 7.83
N ARG A 291 16.70 8.08 9.10
CA ARG A 291 17.37 7.11 10.00
C ARG A 291 16.50 5.88 10.23
N LEU A 292 15.21 6.08 10.50
CA LEU A 292 14.25 4.99 10.65
C LEU A 292 14.20 4.14 9.37
N ALA A 293 14.04 4.76 8.21
CA ALA A 293 13.99 4.07 6.92
C ALA A 293 15.29 3.32 6.59
N LYS A 294 16.45 3.86 6.98
CA LYS A 294 17.73 3.15 6.87
C LYS A 294 17.73 1.84 7.68
N GLU A 295 17.29 1.92 8.94
CA GLU A 295 17.20 0.74 9.81
C GLU A 295 16.15 -0.27 9.33
N GLN A 296 15.07 0.19 8.69
CA GLN A 296 14.09 -0.70 8.05
C GLN A 296 14.65 -1.37 6.81
N ALA A 297 15.32 -0.60 5.94
CA ALA A 297 15.94 -1.09 4.70
C ALA A 297 17.00 -2.16 4.99
N SER A 298 17.79 -1.99 6.06
CA SER A 298 18.80 -2.97 6.47
C SER A 298 18.22 -4.31 6.94
N GLN A 299 16.93 -4.39 7.26
CA GLN A 299 16.27 -5.65 7.61
C GLN A 299 15.78 -6.42 6.38
N VAL A 300 15.72 -5.79 5.20
CA VAL A 300 15.31 -6.47 3.97
C VAL A 300 16.39 -7.48 3.59
N PRO A 301 16.08 -8.78 3.39
CA PRO A 301 17.07 -9.74 2.91
C PRO A 301 17.75 -9.25 1.63
N ALA A 302 19.05 -9.50 1.50
CA ALA A 302 19.74 -9.22 0.25
C ALA A 302 19.07 -10.00 -0.91
N TYR A 303 18.99 -9.38 -2.09
CA TYR A 303 18.50 -10.11 -3.26
C TYR A 303 19.43 -11.28 -3.57
N ASP A 304 18.87 -12.48 -3.69
CA ASP A 304 19.61 -13.73 -3.81
C ASP A 304 19.46 -14.38 -5.20
N ASP A 305 19.08 -13.59 -6.22
CA ASP A 305 18.84 -14.05 -7.59
C ASP A 305 17.69 -15.09 -7.70
N SER A 306 16.76 -15.10 -6.74
CA SER A 306 15.63 -16.03 -6.71
C SER A 306 14.46 -15.66 -7.63
N VAL A 307 14.51 -14.58 -8.41
CA VAL A 307 13.43 -14.19 -9.33
C VAL A 307 13.89 -14.31 -10.78
N ARG A 308 13.11 -15.01 -11.60
CA ARG A 308 13.37 -15.23 -13.03
C ARG A 308 12.77 -14.11 -13.87
N VAL A 309 11.47 -13.88 -13.71
CA VAL A 309 10.73 -12.81 -14.37
C VAL A 309 10.05 -11.97 -13.29
N TYR A 310 10.23 -10.66 -13.39
CA TYR A 310 9.46 -9.69 -12.62
C TYR A 310 8.54 -8.88 -13.53
N VAL A 311 7.26 -8.84 -13.20
CA VAL A 311 6.24 -8.06 -13.90
C VAL A 311 5.58 -7.06 -12.93
N PRO A 312 6.05 -5.81 -12.89
CA PRO A 312 5.30 -4.74 -12.24
C PRO A 312 4.13 -4.30 -13.13
N LEU A 313 2.91 -4.39 -12.57
CA LEU A 313 1.65 -3.97 -13.17
C LEU A 313 1.25 -2.61 -12.61
N SER A 314 1.28 -1.56 -13.43
CA SER A 314 0.97 -0.17 -13.04
C SER A 314 1.54 0.19 -11.65
N GLY A 315 2.85 -0.01 -11.44
CA GLY A 315 3.51 0.28 -10.17
C GLY A 315 3.90 1.76 -10.03
N PRO A 316 3.63 2.43 -8.90
CA PRO A 316 3.97 3.85 -8.71
C PRO A 316 5.46 4.08 -8.42
N HIS A 317 6.34 3.70 -9.34
CA HIS A 317 7.79 3.69 -9.14
C HIS A 317 8.41 5.07 -8.91
N LYS A 318 7.79 6.15 -9.43
CA LYS A 318 8.16 7.55 -9.11
C LYS A 318 7.23 8.19 -8.10
N GLY A 319 6.51 7.37 -7.35
CA GLY A 319 5.56 7.81 -6.35
C GLY A 319 4.27 8.38 -6.92
N ILE A 320 3.47 8.93 -6.00
CA ILE A 320 2.14 9.48 -6.27
C ILE A 320 1.89 10.69 -5.36
N ASP A 321 1.03 11.59 -5.84
CA ASP A 321 0.49 12.71 -5.09
C ASP A 321 -1.03 12.86 -5.28
N LEU A 322 -1.72 11.83 -5.77
CA LEU A 322 -3.16 11.85 -6.05
C LEU A 322 -4.00 12.43 -4.91
N ASN A 323 -3.77 11.97 -3.66
CA ASN A 323 -4.55 12.45 -2.51
C ASN A 323 -4.31 13.93 -2.22
N PHE A 324 -3.14 14.48 -2.57
CA PHE A 324 -2.81 15.90 -2.41
C PHE A 324 -3.49 16.77 -3.47
N ARG A 325 -3.81 16.22 -4.64
CA ARG A 325 -4.36 16.97 -5.80
C ARG A 325 -5.85 17.28 -5.68
N HIS A 326 -6.57 16.38 -5.02
CA HIS A 326 -8.02 16.32 -5.09
C HIS A 326 -8.66 16.33 -3.70
N PRO A 327 -9.05 17.53 -3.19
CA PRO A 327 -9.77 17.65 -1.92
C PRO A 327 -11.00 16.74 -1.80
N ILE A 328 -11.75 16.53 -2.89
CA ILE A 328 -12.95 15.68 -2.86
C ILE A 328 -12.66 14.22 -2.47
N HIS A 329 -11.50 13.68 -2.87
CA HIS A 329 -11.10 12.33 -2.48
C HIS A 329 -10.89 12.24 -0.97
N THR A 330 -10.19 13.23 -0.43
CA THR A 330 -9.91 13.35 1.00
C THR A 330 -11.22 13.41 1.80
N LEU A 331 -12.20 14.19 1.34
CA LEU A 331 -13.51 14.28 1.99
C LEU A 331 -14.35 13.00 1.91
N THR A 332 -14.25 12.27 0.80
CA THR A 332 -14.95 11.00 0.65
C THR A 332 -14.45 9.99 1.69
N ILE A 333 -13.15 9.98 2.00
CA ILE A 333 -12.57 9.16 3.07
C ILE A 333 -13.16 9.55 4.43
N ALA A 334 -13.20 10.86 4.74
CA ALA A 334 -13.72 11.38 6.01
C ALA A 334 -15.22 11.10 6.22
N SER A 335 -15.99 11.03 5.13
CA SER A 335 -17.45 10.97 5.15
C SER A 335 -18.05 9.58 4.91
N THR A 336 -17.22 8.54 4.77
CA THR A 336 -17.68 7.16 4.55
C THR A 336 -17.29 6.26 5.72
N ALA A 337 -18.09 5.23 6.01
CA ALA A 337 -17.76 4.22 7.02
C ALA A 337 -16.33 3.70 6.86
N SER A 338 -15.68 3.50 8.02
CA SER A 338 -14.29 3.02 8.11
C SER A 338 -14.05 1.70 7.39
N ASN A 339 -15.10 0.90 7.20
CA ASN A 339 -15.01 -0.38 6.52
C ASN A 339 -15.28 -0.34 5.00
N ALA A 340 -15.79 0.76 4.42
CA ALA A 340 -15.92 0.94 2.97
C ALA A 340 -14.55 0.93 2.28
N PRO A 341 -14.38 0.71 0.96
CA PRO A 341 -13.07 0.83 0.29
C PRO A 341 -12.48 2.21 0.43
N VAL A 342 -13.30 3.22 0.12
CA VAL A 342 -12.85 4.61 0.09
C VAL A 342 -12.53 5.12 1.49
N GLY A 343 -13.25 4.70 2.53
CA GLY A 343 -13.02 5.08 3.93
C GLY A 343 -11.67 4.62 4.53
N ARG A 344 -10.82 3.98 3.72
CA ARG A 344 -9.51 3.40 4.08
C ARG A 344 -8.35 4.14 3.46
N GLY A 345 -8.61 5.07 2.54
CA GLY A 345 -7.54 5.89 1.97
C GLY A 345 -6.86 6.75 3.03
N PRO A 346 -5.61 7.18 2.79
CA PRO A 346 -4.95 8.16 3.63
C PRO A 346 -5.43 9.59 3.30
N MET A 347 -5.45 10.48 4.30
CA MET A 347 -5.78 11.89 4.11
C MET A 347 -4.53 12.79 4.23
N PRO A 348 -4.21 13.66 3.25
CA PRO A 348 -3.04 14.54 3.33
C PRO A 348 -3.29 15.78 4.22
N TRP A 349 -4.33 15.76 5.04
CA TRP A 349 -4.70 16.85 5.95
C TRP A 349 -4.47 16.42 7.39
N THR A 350 -4.07 17.38 8.22
CA THR A 350 -3.98 17.22 9.68
C THR A 350 -5.28 17.63 10.35
N TYR A 351 -6.02 18.58 9.75
CA TYR A 351 -7.41 18.87 10.10
C TYR A 351 -8.17 19.48 8.92
N PHE A 352 -9.49 19.47 9.01
CA PHE A 352 -10.37 20.24 8.14
C PHE A 352 -11.56 20.80 8.90
N SER A 353 -12.20 21.83 8.33
CA SER A 353 -13.38 22.49 8.85
C SER A 353 -14.59 21.58 8.65
N ALA A 354 -15.45 21.46 9.66
CA ALA A 354 -16.65 20.62 9.60
C ALA A 354 -17.58 20.99 8.41
N MET A 355 -17.55 22.24 7.94
CA MET A 355 -18.21 22.69 6.71
C MET A 355 -17.95 21.77 5.52
N GLN A 356 -16.75 21.21 5.41
CA GLN A 356 -16.40 20.35 4.29
C GLN A 356 -17.02 18.95 4.36
N CYS A 357 -17.57 18.52 5.50
CA CYS A 357 -18.33 17.28 5.57
C CYS A 357 -19.53 17.35 4.61
N VAL A 358 -19.81 16.26 3.90
CA VAL A 358 -20.84 16.20 2.83
C VAL A 358 -22.25 16.03 3.43
N THR A 359 -22.65 16.97 4.29
CA THR A 359 -23.92 16.99 5.01
C THR A 359 -24.71 18.27 4.74
N PHE A 360 -26.02 18.16 4.46
CA PHE A 360 -27.00 19.21 4.79
C PHE A 360 -27.93 18.66 5.87
N GLY A 361 -27.90 19.25 7.07
CA GLY A 361 -28.68 18.80 8.23
C GLY A 361 -28.07 17.64 9.03
N TYR A 362 -28.66 17.37 10.20
CA TYR A 362 -28.26 16.28 11.11
C TYR A 362 -28.88 14.95 10.68
N SER A 363 -28.30 13.82 11.12
CA SER A 363 -29.03 12.57 11.14
C SER A 363 -30.26 12.72 12.05
N VAL A 364 -31.44 12.40 11.52
CA VAL A 364 -32.71 12.41 12.28
C VAL A 364 -33.14 10.97 12.57
N PRO A 365 -33.95 10.70 13.61
CA PRO A 365 -34.25 9.33 14.05
C PRO A 365 -34.82 8.38 12.97
N TRP A 366 -35.36 8.93 11.87
CA TRP A 366 -35.93 8.18 10.74
C TRP A 366 -35.15 8.34 9.42
N PHE A 367 -34.04 9.08 9.40
CA PHE A 367 -33.18 9.25 8.23
C PHE A 367 -31.72 9.44 8.65
N ASN A 368 -30.92 8.39 8.50
CA ASN A 368 -29.47 8.49 8.62
C ASN A 368 -28.93 9.15 7.35
N ASN A 369 -28.17 10.23 7.47
CA ASN A 369 -27.56 10.85 6.29
C ASN A 369 -26.42 9.94 5.79
N PRO A 370 -26.56 9.26 4.64
CA PRO A 370 -25.57 8.31 4.17
C PRO A 370 -24.27 8.99 3.69
N TYR A 371 -24.28 10.31 3.57
CA TYR A 371 -23.13 11.14 3.19
C TYR A 371 -22.43 11.76 4.42
N ALA A 372 -22.85 11.39 5.63
CA ALA A 372 -22.37 11.90 6.92
C ALA A 372 -21.88 10.76 7.84
N GLU A 373 -21.02 9.88 7.35
CA GLU A 373 -20.48 8.79 8.19
C GLU A 373 -19.11 9.14 8.79
N SER A 374 -18.57 8.25 9.63
CA SER A 374 -17.20 8.38 10.14
C SER A 374 -17.02 9.66 10.99
N VAL A 375 -15.88 10.33 10.96
CA VAL A 375 -15.56 11.57 11.68
C VAL A 375 -16.43 12.76 11.27
N CYS A 376 -17.15 12.66 10.13
CA CYS A 376 -18.10 13.66 9.67
C CYS A 376 -19.52 13.46 10.21
N LYS A 377 -19.78 12.36 10.93
CA LYS A 377 -21.08 12.12 11.54
C LYS A 377 -21.47 13.27 12.47
N ASP A 378 -22.69 13.78 12.26
CA ASP A 378 -23.29 14.90 13.01
C ASP A 378 -22.49 16.21 12.98
N SER A 379 -21.56 16.36 12.02
CA SER A 379 -20.73 17.55 11.84
C SER A 379 -21.02 18.24 10.51
N GLY A 380 -20.88 19.57 10.46
CA GLY A 380 -21.02 20.36 9.24
C GLY A 380 -22.45 20.58 8.77
N GLY A 381 -23.46 20.22 9.58
CA GLY A 381 -24.87 20.26 9.22
C GLY A 381 -25.53 21.65 9.34
N VAL A 382 -24.92 22.57 10.10
CA VAL A 382 -25.41 23.95 10.32
C VAL A 382 -24.30 24.97 10.32
N TRP A 383 -24.64 26.22 9.97
CA TRP A 383 -23.69 27.33 9.85
C TRP A 383 -22.92 27.67 11.14
N THR A 384 -23.47 27.38 12.31
CA THR A 384 -22.78 27.56 13.61
C THR A 384 -21.70 26.51 13.88
N ASP A 385 -21.74 25.40 13.16
CA ASP A 385 -20.81 24.28 13.28
C ASP A 385 -19.76 24.27 12.15
N TYR A 386 -20.03 24.95 11.02
CA TYR A 386 -19.16 24.96 9.84
C TYR A 386 -17.67 25.12 10.14
N PHE A 387 -17.32 26.06 11.02
CA PHE A 387 -15.93 26.40 11.29
C PHE A 387 -15.32 25.68 12.49
N ARG A 388 -15.97 24.66 13.06
CA ARG A 388 -15.30 23.72 13.98
C ARG A 388 -14.27 22.91 13.21
N ARG A 389 -13.14 22.60 13.85
CA ARG A 389 -12.06 21.80 13.24
C ARG A 389 -12.20 20.35 13.64
N ILE A 390 -12.15 19.46 12.65
CA ILE A 390 -12.03 18.01 12.84
C ILE A 390 -10.55 17.68 12.67
N TYR A 391 -9.88 17.36 13.78
CA TYR A 391 -8.45 17.04 13.77
C TYR A 391 -8.25 15.55 13.50
N LEU A 392 -7.43 15.25 12.50
CA LEU A 392 -7.09 13.89 12.08
C LEU A 392 -5.65 13.50 12.43
N SER A 393 -4.88 14.47 12.88
CA SER A 393 -3.53 14.35 13.41
C SER A 393 -3.32 15.44 14.46
N ASN A 394 -2.45 15.17 15.43
CA ASN A 394 -1.97 16.19 16.35
C ASN A 394 -0.59 16.75 15.96
N ILE A 395 -0.03 16.28 14.84
CA ILE A 395 1.26 16.75 14.33
C ILE A 395 1.02 18.06 13.58
N THR A 396 1.79 19.08 13.93
CA THR A 396 1.70 20.42 13.32
C THR A 396 2.92 20.77 12.48
N GLY A 397 3.95 19.92 12.48
CA GLY A 397 5.18 20.12 11.73
C GLY A 397 6.24 19.09 12.08
N LEU A 398 7.41 19.23 11.46
CA LEU A 398 8.61 18.48 11.79
C LEU A 398 9.67 19.44 12.35
N SER A 399 10.46 18.96 13.30
CA SER A 399 11.58 19.71 13.86
C SER A 399 12.74 19.82 12.85
N SER A 400 13.83 20.51 13.23
CA SER A 400 15.08 20.53 12.45
C SER A 400 15.73 19.15 12.30
N THR A 401 15.38 18.17 13.14
CA THR A 401 15.81 16.77 13.03
C THR A 401 14.73 15.87 12.42
N GLY A 402 13.64 16.43 11.91
CA GLY A 402 12.57 15.66 11.27
C GLY A 402 11.65 14.92 12.26
N THR A 403 11.76 15.16 13.56
CA THR A 403 10.87 14.56 14.56
C THR A 403 9.50 15.25 14.54
N PRO A 404 8.38 14.53 14.71
CA PRO A 404 7.06 15.13 14.80
C PRO A 404 6.94 16.19 15.91
N VAL A 405 6.37 17.34 15.58
CA VAL A 405 6.05 18.43 16.53
C VAL A 405 4.56 18.41 16.80
N TYR A 406 4.17 18.41 18.08
CA TYR A 406 2.79 18.41 18.55
C TYR A 406 2.68 19.10 19.92
N ALA A 407 1.56 19.76 20.19
CA ALA A 407 1.33 20.51 21.43
C ALA A 407 0.21 19.94 22.32
N SER A 408 -0.60 19.02 21.79
CA SER A 408 -1.76 18.47 22.49
C SER A 408 -2.05 17.05 21.99
N SER A 409 -2.79 16.28 22.78
CA SER A 409 -3.29 14.98 22.32
C SER A 409 -4.36 15.17 21.23
N LEU A 410 -4.48 14.19 20.32
CA LEU A 410 -5.52 14.21 19.29
C LEU A 410 -6.94 14.25 19.89
N GLN A 411 -7.13 13.60 21.04
CA GLN A 411 -8.39 13.67 21.78
C GLN A 411 -8.68 15.09 22.25
N THR A 412 -7.72 15.72 22.93
CA THR A 412 -7.86 17.10 23.44
C THR A 412 -8.18 18.09 22.32
N LEU A 413 -7.52 17.96 21.17
CA LEU A 413 -7.78 18.82 20.02
C LEU A 413 -9.23 18.71 19.54
N ASN A 414 -9.78 17.49 19.43
CA ASN A 414 -11.16 17.30 18.99
C ASN A 414 -12.19 17.63 20.10
N THR A 415 -11.90 17.36 21.37
CA THR A 415 -12.82 17.72 22.46
C THR A 415 -12.96 19.23 22.63
N ASN A 416 -11.87 19.98 22.40
CA ASN A 416 -11.90 21.44 22.36
C ASN A 416 -12.73 21.99 21.18
N GLN A 417 -13.03 21.14 20.19
CA GLN A 417 -13.88 21.45 19.05
C GLN A 417 -15.30 20.92 19.22
N GLY A 418 -15.70 20.55 20.45
CA GLY A 418 -17.07 20.17 20.79
C GLY A 418 -17.37 18.68 20.69
N LEU A 419 -16.40 17.82 20.35
CA LEU A 419 -16.57 16.37 20.42
C LEU A 419 -16.65 15.92 21.89
N SER A 420 -17.62 15.06 22.23
CA SER A 420 -17.63 14.40 23.54
C SER A 420 -16.40 13.50 23.70
N SER A 421 -15.77 13.54 24.87
CA SER A 421 -14.65 12.65 25.20
C SER A 421 -15.02 11.17 25.09
N SER A 422 -16.28 10.81 25.40
CA SER A 422 -16.80 9.43 25.29
C SER A 422 -17.02 8.97 23.85
N SER A 423 -17.14 9.90 22.91
CA SER A 423 -17.33 9.63 21.48
C SER A 423 -16.00 9.58 20.72
N PHE A 424 -14.89 9.98 21.35
CA PHE A 424 -13.58 9.96 20.71
C PHE A 424 -12.99 8.55 20.70
N ASN A 425 -12.61 8.09 19.51
CA ASN A 425 -11.79 6.91 19.30
C ASN A 425 -10.54 7.33 18.51
N PHE A 426 -9.35 7.11 19.09
CA PHE A 426 -8.09 7.54 18.47
C PHE A 426 -7.88 6.94 17.08
N ASP A 427 -8.24 5.69 16.93
CA ASP A 427 -8.07 4.90 15.72
C ASP A 427 -9.03 5.40 14.61
N ASP A 428 -10.23 5.85 14.97
CA ASP A 428 -11.18 6.45 14.01
C ASP A 428 -10.76 7.85 13.53
N TYR A 429 -10.12 8.64 14.41
CA TYR A 429 -9.67 10.00 14.12
C TYR A 429 -8.26 10.07 13.56
N ASN A 430 -7.39 9.08 13.78
CA ASN A 430 -6.08 9.06 13.12
C ASN A 430 -6.19 8.58 11.67
N MET A 431 -6.72 9.45 10.81
CA MET A 431 -6.92 9.20 9.38
C MET A 431 -5.86 9.88 8.52
N SER A 432 -5.10 10.80 9.11
CA SER A 432 -4.07 11.51 8.38
C SER A 432 -3.00 10.55 7.87
N LEU A 433 -2.57 10.76 6.63
CA LEU A 433 -1.39 10.15 6.03
C LEU A 433 -0.17 10.32 6.95
N PHE A 434 -0.07 11.49 7.58
CA PHE A 434 1.00 11.84 8.50
C PHE A 434 0.91 11.14 9.85
N GLY A 435 -0.14 10.36 10.14
CA GLY A 435 -0.31 9.74 11.46
C GLY A 435 -0.48 10.74 12.60
N ALA A 436 -0.23 10.29 13.82
CA ALA A 436 -0.33 11.10 15.04
C ALA A 436 0.70 10.62 16.07
N VAL A 437 0.94 11.43 17.09
CA VAL A 437 1.66 11.01 18.28
C VAL A 437 0.64 10.59 19.34
N ASN A 438 0.73 9.35 19.79
CA ASN A 438 -0.18 8.78 20.78
C ASN A 438 0.13 9.32 22.20
N THR A 439 -0.65 8.89 23.19
CA THR A 439 -0.51 9.31 24.59
C THR A 439 0.80 8.88 25.25
N SER A 440 1.53 7.91 24.67
CA SER A 440 2.86 7.51 25.13
C SER A 440 4.00 8.29 24.46
N GLY A 441 3.68 9.33 23.67
CA GLY A 441 4.68 10.10 22.93
C GLY A 441 5.25 9.39 21.70
N LYS A 442 4.68 8.24 21.28
CA LYS A 442 5.14 7.47 20.13
C LYS A 442 4.41 7.91 18.86
N TYR A 443 5.17 8.13 17.79
CA TYR A 443 4.61 8.33 16.45
C TYR A 443 3.97 7.04 15.95
N VAL A 444 2.75 7.15 15.41
CA VAL A 444 1.99 6.04 14.87
C VAL A 444 1.30 6.49 13.59
N THR A 445 1.44 5.72 12.52
CA THR A 445 0.76 5.92 11.23
C THR A 445 0.22 4.60 10.71
N ALA A 446 -1.01 4.62 10.21
CA ALA A 446 -1.66 3.48 9.58
C ALA A 446 -1.29 3.36 8.10
N TYR A 447 -0.60 4.38 7.57
CA TYR A 447 -0.33 4.57 6.15
C TYR A 447 1.17 4.66 5.84
N PRO A 448 2.07 3.91 6.51
CA PRO A 448 3.52 4.02 6.28
C PRO A 448 3.89 3.73 4.82
N GLY A 449 3.27 2.73 4.20
CA GLY A 449 3.53 2.41 2.79
C GLY A 449 3.02 3.45 1.81
N GLN A 450 2.04 4.28 2.21
CA GLN A 450 1.56 5.41 1.40
C GLN A 450 2.45 6.64 1.59
N LEU A 451 2.96 6.88 2.81
CA LEU A 451 4.00 7.89 3.04
C LEU A 451 5.24 7.58 2.21
N GLN A 452 5.65 6.31 2.18
CA GLN A 452 6.75 5.85 1.33
C GLN A 452 6.49 6.02 -0.16
N ALA A 453 5.22 5.99 -0.60
CA ALA A 453 4.86 6.21 -2.00
C ALA A 453 4.68 7.70 -2.35
N ALA A 454 4.64 8.60 -1.37
CA ALA A 454 4.38 10.02 -1.61
C ALA A 454 5.55 10.66 -2.38
N TYR A 455 5.23 11.38 -3.47
CA TYR A 455 6.22 12.12 -4.24
C TYR A 455 5.56 13.27 -5.00
N ASP A 456 6.18 14.45 -4.99
CA ASP A 456 5.64 15.65 -5.67
C ASP A 456 5.81 15.54 -7.19
N LEU A 457 4.71 15.32 -7.89
CA LEU A 457 4.67 15.21 -9.35
C LEU A 457 4.26 16.53 -10.01
N ARG A 458 4.05 17.64 -9.27
CA ARG A 458 3.64 18.93 -9.85
C ARG A 458 4.64 19.50 -10.86
N GLY A 459 5.92 19.15 -10.72
CA GLY A 459 6.94 19.51 -11.71
C GLY A 459 6.71 18.88 -13.09
N THR A 460 6.04 17.72 -13.16
CA THR A 460 5.69 17.02 -14.42
C THR A 460 4.24 17.25 -14.80
N TYR A 461 3.34 17.27 -13.81
CA TYR A 461 1.90 17.47 -13.96
C TYR A 461 1.44 18.62 -13.06
N PRO A 462 1.58 19.88 -13.51
CA PRO A 462 1.14 21.05 -12.76
C PRO A 462 -0.35 20.98 -12.46
N ILE A 463 -0.79 21.64 -11.37
CA ILE A 463 -2.21 21.78 -11.02
C ILE A 463 -2.78 22.96 -11.83
N PRO A 464 -3.63 22.73 -12.83
CA PRO A 464 -4.21 23.80 -13.62
C PRO A 464 -5.39 24.46 -12.90
N ASP A 465 -5.68 25.70 -13.25
CA ASP A 465 -6.95 26.34 -12.89
C ASP A 465 -8.03 25.82 -13.85
N ARG A 466 -9.11 25.28 -13.30
CA ARG A 466 -10.21 24.65 -14.04
C ARG A 466 -11.57 25.25 -13.72
N SER A 467 -11.59 26.47 -13.19
CA SER A 467 -12.81 27.22 -12.84
C SER A 467 -13.78 27.49 -14.01
N ALA A 468 -13.41 27.14 -15.24
CA ALA A 468 -14.29 27.25 -16.41
C ALA A 468 -15.30 26.10 -16.48
N SER A 469 -16.57 26.41 -16.76
CA SER A 469 -17.70 25.46 -16.80
C SER A 469 -17.54 24.25 -17.74
N ALA A 470 -16.61 24.31 -18.68
CA ALA A 470 -16.27 23.16 -19.53
C ALA A 470 -15.72 21.97 -18.72
N TRP A 471 -15.19 22.20 -17.51
CA TRP A 471 -14.65 21.16 -16.62
C TRP A 471 -15.72 20.51 -15.72
N ASP A 472 -16.91 21.10 -15.58
CA ASP A 472 -17.99 20.66 -14.66
C ASP A 472 -18.46 19.21 -14.91
N ASN A 473 -18.21 18.64 -16.08
CA ASN A 473 -18.64 17.26 -16.37
C ASN A 473 -17.53 16.23 -16.19
N ILE A 474 -16.29 16.64 -15.97
CA ILE A 474 -15.14 15.73 -15.96
C ILE A 474 -14.22 15.89 -14.74
N ASP A 475 -14.19 17.06 -14.10
CA ASP A 475 -13.37 17.31 -12.90
C ASP A 475 -14.23 17.25 -11.63
N PRO A 476 -14.05 16.22 -10.78
CA PRO A 476 -14.81 16.06 -9.55
C PRO A 476 -14.68 17.23 -8.55
N ASP A 477 -13.55 17.94 -8.54
CA ASP A 477 -13.40 19.06 -7.62
C ASP A 477 -14.23 20.27 -8.10
N GLU A 478 -14.23 20.54 -9.41
CA GLU A 478 -15.01 21.64 -10.00
C GLU A 478 -16.52 21.37 -9.94
N ASN A 479 -16.96 20.12 -10.09
CA ASN A 479 -18.38 19.82 -10.18
C ASN A 479 -19.05 19.40 -8.87
N ARG A 480 -18.27 19.01 -7.85
CA ARG A 480 -18.78 18.61 -6.54
C ARG A 480 -18.17 19.44 -5.44
N TYR A 481 -16.85 19.53 -5.33
CA TYR A 481 -16.21 20.13 -4.16
C TYR A 481 -16.42 21.65 -4.05
N PHE A 482 -16.07 22.43 -5.08
CA PHE A 482 -16.24 23.89 -5.04
C PHE A 482 -17.72 24.31 -4.94
N PRO A 483 -18.64 23.77 -5.77
CA PRO A 483 -20.06 24.06 -5.64
C PRO A 483 -20.62 23.71 -4.27
N TRP A 484 -20.12 22.63 -3.65
CA TRP A 484 -20.51 22.25 -2.30
C TRP A 484 -20.09 23.27 -1.25
N LEU A 485 -18.83 23.72 -1.29
CA LEU A 485 -18.34 24.75 -0.37
C LEU A 485 -19.08 26.07 -0.55
N ASP A 486 -19.27 26.51 -1.81
CA ASP A 486 -19.96 27.77 -2.12
C ASP A 486 -21.41 27.74 -1.65
N THR A 487 -22.11 26.63 -1.87
CA THR A 487 -23.50 26.47 -1.41
C THR A 487 -23.59 26.62 0.10
N LYS A 488 -22.67 26.04 0.86
CA LYS A 488 -22.63 26.19 2.32
C LYS A 488 -22.26 27.61 2.75
N LEU A 489 -21.29 28.23 2.09
CA LEU A 489 -20.83 29.58 2.45
C LEU A 489 -21.89 30.65 2.15
N ILE A 490 -22.64 30.51 1.06
CA ILE A 490 -23.69 31.48 0.70
C ILE A 490 -24.91 31.34 1.62
N TYR A 491 -25.17 30.14 2.15
CA TYR A 491 -26.34 29.86 2.99
C TYR A 491 -26.47 30.83 4.17
N ASN A 492 -27.50 31.68 4.11
CA ASN A 492 -27.83 32.65 5.15
C ASN A 492 -29.24 32.36 5.71
N PRO A 493 -29.35 31.82 6.94
CA PRO A 493 -30.66 31.49 7.51
C PRO A 493 -31.48 32.72 7.92
N TYR A 494 -30.87 33.91 8.04
CA TYR A 494 -31.55 35.13 8.46
C TYR A 494 -32.01 36.00 7.30
N ASN A 495 -31.31 35.93 6.16
CA ASN A 495 -31.70 36.64 4.94
C ASN A 495 -31.30 35.84 3.70
N PRO A 496 -32.23 35.08 3.07
CA PRO A 496 -31.91 34.25 1.92
C PRO A 496 -31.48 35.04 0.67
N TRP A 497 -31.64 36.37 0.68
CA TRP A 497 -31.26 37.26 -0.42
C TRP A 497 -29.85 37.83 -0.30
N VAL A 498 -29.13 37.56 0.80
CA VAL A 498 -27.77 38.06 1.04
C VAL A 498 -26.85 36.90 1.41
N ALA A 499 -25.81 36.68 0.60
CA ALA A 499 -24.83 35.63 0.86
C ALA A 499 -24.13 35.82 2.21
N ALA A 500 -24.09 34.76 3.02
CA ALA A 500 -23.43 34.80 4.33
C ALA A 500 -21.90 34.75 4.25
N GLY A 501 -21.33 34.33 3.13
CA GLY A 501 -19.89 34.11 3.00
C GLY A 501 -19.46 33.76 1.58
N TYR A 502 -18.15 33.64 1.40
CA TYR A 502 -17.51 33.38 0.11
C TYR A 502 -16.09 32.83 0.29
N MET A 503 -15.57 32.14 -0.74
CA MET A 503 -14.18 31.67 -0.77
C MET A 503 -13.21 32.84 -0.96
N ALA A 504 -12.07 32.83 -0.25
CA ALA A 504 -11.12 33.94 -0.29
C ALA A 504 -10.40 34.13 -1.64
N SER A 505 -10.32 33.07 -2.43
CA SER A 505 -9.69 33.05 -3.75
C SER A 505 -10.71 32.62 -4.78
N SER A 506 -10.78 33.34 -5.91
CA SER A 506 -11.47 32.89 -7.12
C SER A 506 -10.62 31.94 -7.96
N ASP A 507 -9.30 31.88 -7.70
CA ASP A 507 -8.42 30.88 -8.30
C ASP A 507 -8.56 29.58 -7.52
N HIS A 508 -9.22 28.61 -8.16
CA HIS A 508 -9.51 27.29 -7.59
C HIS A 508 -8.24 26.46 -7.37
N ARG A 509 -7.09 26.85 -7.94
CA ARG A 509 -5.81 26.18 -7.64
C ARG A 509 -5.41 26.33 -6.19
N VAL A 510 -5.73 27.46 -5.52
CA VAL A 510 -5.24 27.74 -4.17
C VAL A 510 -5.62 26.63 -3.19
N CYS A 511 -6.88 26.19 -3.20
CA CYS A 511 -7.34 25.13 -2.30
C CYS A 511 -6.81 23.76 -2.72
N ARG A 512 -6.61 23.51 -4.01
CA ARG A 512 -5.99 22.27 -4.49
C ARG A 512 -4.50 22.22 -4.15
N THR A 513 -3.79 23.35 -4.12
CA THR A 513 -2.37 23.42 -3.76
C THR A 513 -2.13 23.45 -2.25
N THR A 514 -3.13 23.78 -1.43
CA THR A 514 -3.00 23.81 0.05
C THR A 514 -2.47 22.51 0.63
N ALA A 515 -2.90 21.35 0.12
CA ALA A 515 -2.41 20.07 0.65
C ALA A 515 -0.90 19.87 0.41
N PHE A 516 -0.35 20.45 -0.66
CA PHE A 516 1.07 20.38 -0.99
C PHE A 516 1.92 21.39 -0.21
N ASP A 517 1.43 22.62 -0.13
CA ASP A 517 2.08 23.75 0.53
C ASP A 517 1.06 24.54 1.36
N PRO A 518 0.73 24.07 2.57
CA PRO A 518 -0.33 24.66 3.39
C PRO A 518 0.01 26.07 3.90
N VAL A 519 1.30 26.38 4.02
CA VAL A 519 1.78 27.69 4.49
C VAL A 519 1.79 28.70 3.34
N GLY A 520 2.28 28.31 2.17
CA GLY A 520 2.37 29.19 1.01
C GLY A 520 1.06 29.35 0.23
N SER A 521 0.15 28.36 0.32
CA SER A 521 -1.16 28.37 -0.37
C SER A 521 -2.33 28.03 0.58
N PRO A 522 -2.55 28.80 1.66
CA PRO A 522 -3.64 28.49 2.60
C PRO A 522 -5.02 28.71 1.97
N CYS A 523 -5.91 27.71 2.09
CA CYS A 523 -7.30 27.81 1.65
C CYS A 523 -8.17 28.46 2.73
N PHE A 524 -8.70 29.64 2.42
CA PHE A 524 -9.52 30.45 3.32
C PHE A 524 -10.94 30.66 2.77
N ALA A 525 -11.88 30.83 3.69
CA ALA A 525 -13.23 31.32 3.43
C ALA A 525 -13.56 32.49 4.37
N TYR A 526 -14.49 33.34 3.96
CA TYR A 526 -15.05 34.43 4.77
C TYR A 526 -16.52 34.14 5.06
N HIS A 527 -16.97 34.43 6.28
CA HIS A 527 -18.37 34.20 6.66
C HIS A 527 -18.89 35.14 7.75
N ALA A 528 -20.19 35.44 7.72
CA ALA A 528 -20.92 36.28 8.65
C ALA A 528 -20.97 35.72 10.08
N PHE A 529 -20.91 34.39 10.21
CA PHE A 529 -20.68 33.74 11.50
C PHE A 529 -19.25 34.02 11.95
N ASN A 530 -19.04 35.15 12.61
CA ASN A 530 -17.71 35.65 12.95
C ASN A 530 -17.37 35.49 14.45
N THR A 531 -18.16 34.72 15.20
CA THR A 531 -17.99 34.49 16.64
C THR A 531 -17.38 33.12 16.96
N ASN A 532 -17.05 32.30 15.97
CA ASN A 532 -16.42 31.01 16.18
C ASN A 532 -14.97 31.15 16.68
N GLN A 533 -14.54 30.24 17.55
CA GLN A 533 -13.19 30.24 18.15
C GLN A 533 -12.04 30.10 17.15
N ASN A 534 -12.29 29.52 15.97
CA ASN A 534 -11.26 29.27 14.96
C ASN A 534 -11.12 30.42 13.93
N ARG A 535 -11.74 31.58 14.19
CA ARG A 535 -11.60 32.77 13.34
C ARG A 535 -10.17 33.28 13.39
N GLU A 536 -9.54 33.45 12.23
CA GLU A 536 -8.15 33.93 12.13
C GLU A 536 -8.04 35.44 11.90
N ALA A 537 -9.01 36.06 11.24
CA ALA A 537 -9.02 37.50 10.98
C ALA A 537 -10.42 38.00 10.60
N TYR A 538 -10.50 39.23 10.09
CA TYR A 538 -11.68 39.83 9.45
C TYR A 538 -11.32 40.39 8.08
N ASP A 539 -12.29 40.44 7.17
CA ASP A 539 -12.21 41.28 5.96
C ASP A 539 -12.72 42.71 6.24
N SER A 540 -12.76 43.54 5.18
CA SER A 540 -13.30 44.91 5.25
C SER A 540 -14.80 44.99 5.50
N LEU A 541 -15.53 43.88 5.34
CA LEU A 541 -16.97 43.75 5.56
C LEU A 541 -17.30 43.12 6.92
N MET A 542 -16.30 42.93 7.79
CA MET A 542 -16.41 42.30 9.11
C MET A 542 -16.83 40.82 9.07
N TYR A 543 -16.65 40.14 7.93
CA TYR A 543 -16.75 38.69 7.87
C TYR A 543 -15.52 38.04 8.49
N GLY A 544 -15.76 36.99 9.27
CA GLY A 544 -14.69 36.22 9.88
C GLY A 544 -13.94 35.45 8.81
N LYS A 545 -12.61 35.56 8.82
CA LYS A 545 -11.71 34.77 7.97
C LYS A 545 -11.41 33.43 8.63
N TYR A 546 -11.64 32.34 7.92
CA TYR A 546 -11.49 30.97 8.42
C TYR A 546 -10.62 30.15 7.48
N ARG A 547 -9.60 29.47 8.02
CA ARG A 547 -8.87 28.44 7.28
C ARG A 547 -9.70 27.17 7.25
N ILE A 548 -9.98 26.66 6.06
CA ILE A 548 -10.90 25.53 5.94
C ILE A 548 -10.22 24.17 6.00
N MET A 549 -8.91 24.07 5.75
CA MET A 549 -8.11 22.85 5.94
C MET A 549 -6.64 23.18 6.14
N ASP A 550 -5.90 22.23 6.70
CA ASP A 550 -4.46 22.33 6.87
C ASP A 550 -3.78 20.95 6.82
N GLY A 551 -2.46 20.93 6.66
CA GLY A 551 -1.66 19.73 6.56
C GLY A 551 -0.19 20.00 6.87
N LEU A 552 0.69 19.05 6.59
CA LEU A 552 2.14 19.25 6.70
C LEU A 552 2.81 19.54 5.34
N GLY A 553 2.11 19.32 4.24
CA GLY A 553 2.65 19.43 2.90
C GLY A 553 3.32 18.16 2.38
N ILE A 554 3.55 18.13 1.06
CA ILE A 554 4.12 16.96 0.37
C ILE A 554 5.59 16.71 0.77
N ASN A 555 6.36 17.76 1.05
CA ASN A 555 7.75 17.64 1.48
C ASN A 555 7.86 16.90 2.82
N ALA A 556 6.96 17.20 3.75
CA ALA A 556 6.88 16.48 5.01
C ALA A 556 6.46 15.02 4.79
N ALA A 557 5.51 14.73 3.89
CA ALA A 557 5.13 13.35 3.56
C ALA A 557 6.31 12.54 3.02
N MET A 558 7.06 13.10 2.07
CA MET A 558 8.26 12.48 1.50
C MET A 558 9.32 12.21 2.58
N GLU A 559 9.55 13.16 3.48
CA GLU A 559 10.47 12.98 4.60
C GLU A 559 9.98 11.89 5.57
N MET A 560 8.71 11.92 5.96
CA MET A 560 8.12 10.95 6.88
C MET A 560 8.06 9.53 6.28
N GLY A 561 8.00 9.43 4.95
CA GLY A 561 8.20 8.19 4.19
C GLY A 561 9.66 7.76 4.04
N GLY A 562 10.60 8.46 4.69
CA GLY A 562 12.03 8.16 4.62
C GLY A 562 12.67 8.41 3.27
N LYS A 563 12.03 9.23 2.42
CA LYS A 563 12.39 9.47 1.01
C LYS A 563 12.50 8.18 0.19
N PHE A 564 11.64 7.20 0.48
CA PHE A 564 11.66 5.88 -0.14
C PHE A 564 11.71 5.92 -1.68
N ILE A 565 10.84 6.71 -2.34
CA ILE A 565 10.86 6.84 -3.82
C ILE A 565 12.19 7.40 -4.33
N THR A 566 12.78 8.38 -3.63
CA THR A 566 14.11 8.91 -3.97
C THR A 566 15.16 7.81 -3.91
N ARG A 567 15.17 7.00 -2.84
CA ARG A 567 16.14 5.89 -2.69
C ARG A 567 15.94 4.83 -3.76
N LEU A 568 14.69 4.45 -4.03
CA LEU A 568 14.38 3.51 -5.11
C LEU A 568 14.87 4.04 -6.47
N ALA A 569 14.67 5.33 -6.73
CA ALA A 569 15.12 6.00 -7.94
C ALA A 569 16.63 6.23 -8.04
N GLU A 570 17.40 6.08 -6.96
CA GLU A 570 18.88 6.16 -6.98
C GLU A 570 19.53 4.79 -7.21
N HIS A 571 18.86 3.69 -6.87
CA HIS A 571 19.44 2.35 -6.89
C HIS A 571 18.98 1.49 -8.09
N GLY A 572 17.71 1.55 -8.48
CA GLY A 572 17.15 0.64 -9.49
C GLY A 572 17.18 -0.85 -9.05
N LEU A 573 16.72 -1.74 -9.91
CA LEU A 573 16.69 -3.18 -9.65
C LEU A 573 18.08 -3.81 -9.90
N ASP A 574 18.40 -4.85 -9.14
CA ASP A 574 19.65 -5.60 -9.26
C ASP A 574 19.81 -6.19 -10.67
N SER A 575 20.99 -5.98 -11.25
CA SER A 575 21.34 -6.44 -12.60
C SER A 575 21.35 -7.96 -12.79
N ARG A 576 21.32 -8.74 -11.71
CA ARG A 576 21.16 -10.20 -11.77
C ARG A 576 19.76 -10.62 -12.19
N LEU A 577 18.74 -9.77 -11.99
CA LEU A 577 17.37 -10.05 -12.41
C LEU A 577 17.33 -10.42 -13.92
N PRO A 578 16.95 -11.65 -14.28
CA PRO A 578 17.03 -12.11 -15.66
C PRO A 578 16.02 -11.45 -16.58
N SER A 579 14.83 -11.05 -16.11
CA SER A 579 13.84 -10.40 -16.97
C SER A 579 12.93 -9.45 -16.21
N LEU A 580 12.74 -8.27 -16.77
CA LEU A 580 11.80 -7.26 -16.31
C LEU A 580 10.77 -6.97 -17.41
N TYR A 581 9.48 -7.02 -17.08
CA TYR A 581 8.42 -6.60 -17.99
C TYR A 581 7.46 -5.62 -17.31
N VAL A 582 7.70 -4.33 -17.53
CA VAL A 582 6.84 -3.25 -17.04
C VAL A 582 5.59 -3.17 -17.90
N LEU A 583 4.42 -3.42 -17.31
CA LEU A 583 3.15 -3.40 -18.01
C LEU A 583 2.21 -2.43 -17.28
N TYR A 584 1.63 -1.47 -17.99
CA TYR A 584 0.88 -0.38 -17.34
C TYR A 584 -0.37 0.02 -18.12
N GLY A 585 -1.35 0.56 -17.40
CA GLY A 585 -2.59 1.08 -17.98
C GLY A 585 -2.36 2.41 -18.70
N THR A 586 -3.13 2.66 -19.76
CA THR A 586 -3.13 3.92 -20.52
C THR A 586 -4.52 4.52 -20.73
N ALA A 587 -5.57 3.87 -20.23
CA ALA A 587 -6.93 4.41 -20.28
C ALA A 587 -7.29 5.08 -18.95
N GLY A 588 -8.03 6.19 -19.00
CA GLY A 588 -8.78 6.63 -17.83
C GLY A 588 -9.98 5.71 -17.64
N GLY A 589 -10.21 5.22 -16.42
CA GLY A 589 -11.36 4.36 -16.13
C GLY A 589 -12.72 4.99 -16.45
N ALA A 590 -13.81 4.28 -16.13
CA ALA A 590 -15.20 4.68 -16.44
C ALA A 590 -15.58 6.10 -15.96
N THR A 591 -14.90 6.61 -14.94
CA THR A 591 -14.83 8.05 -14.64
C THR A 591 -13.37 8.34 -14.29
N PRO A 592 -12.73 9.35 -14.90
CA PRO A 592 -11.38 9.72 -14.51
C PRO A 592 -11.41 10.07 -13.02
N PHE A 593 -10.75 9.25 -12.20
CA PHE A 593 -10.49 9.60 -10.79
C PHE A 593 -9.52 10.78 -10.74
N GLU A 594 -8.68 10.94 -11.76
CA GLU A 594 -7.73 12.03 -11.90
C GLU A 594 -7.84 12.63 -13.30
N THR A 595 -8.11 13.93 -13.37
CA THR A 595 -8.03 14.76 -14.58
C THR A 595 -6.69 15.47 -14.69
N ASP A 596 -5.88 15.47 -13.64
CA ASP A 596 -4.55 16.08 -13.64
C ASP A 596 -3.64 15.43 -14.69
N GLY A 597 -2.98 16.27 -15.49
CA GLY A 597 -2.26 15.84 -16.70
C GLY A 597 -3.05 16.02 -18.00
N MET A 598 -4.34 16.39 -17.96
CA MET A 598 -5.06 16.92 -19.13
C MET A 598 -4.75 18.41 -19.36
N THR A 599 -4.55 18.78 -20.62
CA THR A 599 -4.39 20.19 -21.06
C THR A 599 -5.69 20.88 -21.45
N SER A 600 -6.74 20.13 -21.79
CA SER A 600 -8.11 20.62 -22.07
C SER A 600 -9.14 19.52 -21.79
N THR A 601 -10.42 19.87 -21.75
CA THR A 601 -11.52 18.95 -21.42
C THR A 601 -11.76 17.84 -22.44
N THR A 602 -11.20 17.98 -23.64
CA THR A 602 -11.29 17.01 -24.74
C THR A 602 -9.97 16.29 -25.00
N SER A 603 -8.89 16.66 -24.29
CA SER A 603 -7.59 16.03 -24.44
C SER A 603 -7.61 14.59 -23.93
N THR A 604 -6.83 13.71 -24.54
CA THR A 604 -6.59 12.37 -24.00
C THR A 604 -5.89 12.47 -22.64
N LEU A 605 -6.28 11.61 -21.70
CA LEU A 605 -5.60 11.47 -20.42
C LEU A 605 -4.15 11.02 -20.62
N ARG A 606 -3.24 11.55 -19.81
CA ARG A 606 -1.82 11.17 -19.78
C ARG A 606 -1.49 10.19 -18.63
N SER A 607 -2.50 9.50 -18.12
CA SER A 607 -2.49 8.75 -16.87
C SER A 607 -3.57 7.67 -16.92
N ASP A 608 -3.43 6.60 -16.12
CA ASP A 608 -4.41 5.52 -16.01
C ASP A 608 -5.58 5.85 -15.04
N GLY A 609 -5.69 7.14 -14.66
CA GLY A 609 -6.75 7.70 -13.83
C GLY A 609 -6.49 7.62 -12.33
N VAL A 610 -5.49 6.85 -11.89
CA VAL A 610 -5.06 6.76 -10.47
C VAL A 610 -3.57 7.05 -10.35
N LEU A 611 -2.78 6.62 -11.34
CA LEU A 611 -1.34 6.76 -11.38
C LEU A 611 -0.87 7.44 -12.66
N PHE A 612 0.01 8.42 -12.49
CA PHE A 612 0.61 9.13 -13.61
C PHE A 612 1.52 8.25 -14.47
N GLU A 613 1.44 8.42 -15.79
CA GLU A 613 2.29 7.69 -16.74
C GLU A 613 3.78 7.82 -16.40
N ALA A 614 4.25 9.00 -16.01
CA ALA A 614 5.66 9.20 -15.65
C ALA A 614 6.12 8.33 -14.47
N SER A 615 5.19 7.93 -13.60
CA SER A 615 5.42 7.07 -12.43
C SER A 615 5.33 5.58 -12.73
N ILE A 616 4.41 5.17 -13.62
CA ILE A 616 4.16 3.75 -13.93
C ILE A 616 4.97 3.22 -15.12
N ALA A 617 5.36 4.10 -16.05
CA ALA A 617 6.17 3.77 -17.22
C ALA A 617 7.68 3.92 -16.89
N ALA A 618 8.15 3.19 -15.87
CA ALA A 618 9.42 3.47 -15.20
C ALA A 618 10.60 2.51 -15.52
N VAL A 619 10.60 1.83 -16.68
CA VAL A 619 11.68 0.88 -17.02
C VAL A 619 13.08 1.49 -16.96
N ASN A 620 13.22 2.77 -17.32
CA ASN A 620 14.51 3.46 -17.30
C ASN A 620 15.06 3.65 -15.88
N GLN A 621 14.20 3.98 -14.92
CA GLN A 621 14.58 4.10 -13.51
C GLN A 621 14.94 2.73 -12.95
N LEU A 622 14.07 1.74 -13.17
CA LEU A 622 14.25 0.38 -12.66
C LEU A 622 15.52 -0.29 -13.19
N THR A 623 15.97 0.09 -14.38
CA THR A 623 17.15 -0.52 -14.98
C THR A 623 18.38 0.38 -14.93
N GLN A 624 18.40 1.49 -14.19
CA GLN A 624 19.49 2.48 -14.29
C GLN A 624 20.90 1.88 -14.10
N GLY A 625 21.06 0.88 -13.23
CA GLY A 625 22.33 0.17 -13.01
C GLY A 625 22.64 -0.94 -14.03
N TRP A 626 21.77 -1.20 -15.01
CA TRP A 626 21.95 -2.24 -16.02
C TRP A 626 22.72 -1.69 -17.22
N THR A 627 23.54 -2.55 -17.83
CA THR A 627 24.20 -2.22 -19.11
C THR A 627 23.16 -2.05 -20.22
N SER A 628 23.46 -1.24 -21.23
CA SER A 628 22.57 -1.04 -22.38
C SER A 628 22.23 -2.36 -23.08
N THR A 629 23.21 -3.28 -23.20
CA THR A 629 23.00 -4.62 -23.76
C THR A 629 21.97 -5.41 -22.96
N LYS A 630 22.09 -5.40 -21.62
CA LYS A 630 21.12 -6.09 -20.76
C LYS A 630 19.73 -5.46 -20.86
N LYS A 631 19.62 -4.13 -20.84
CA LYS A 631 18.33 -3.43 -21.00
C LYS A 631 17.62 -3.87 -22.27
N THR A 632 18.31 -3.86 -23.40
CA THR A 632 17.73 -4.25 -24.70
C THR A 632 17.30 -5.72 -24.74
N ALA A 633 18.05 -6.61 -24.08
CA ALA A 633 17.78 -8.05 -24.11
C ALA A 633 16.70 -8.49 -23.11
N ASP A 634 16.68 -7.90 -21.92
CA ASP A 634 15.99 -8.46 -20.75
C ASP A 634 14.90 -7.55 -20.17
N ALA A 635 14.82 -6.28 -20.58
CA ALA A 635 13.80 -5.34 -20.09
C ALA A 635 12.81 -4.98 -21.20
N LYS A 636 11.52 -5.01 -20.87
CA LYS A 636 10.43 -4.59 -21.75
C LYS A 636 9.49 -3.65 -21.01
N GLN A 637 8.94 -2.68 -21.72
CA GLN A 637 7.87 -1.81 -21.25
C GLN A 637 6.74 -1.76 -22.26
N GLU A 638 5.49 -1.86 -21.81
CA GLU A 638 4.31 -1.84 -22.68
C GLU A 638 3.11 -1.21 -21.97
N GLY A 639 2.45 -0.26 -22.64
CA GLY A 639 1.18 0.30 -22.21
C GLY A 639 0.00 -0.49 -22.78
N MET A 640 -1.06 -0.68 -22.00
CA MET A 640 -2.28 -1.35 -22.41
C MET A 640 -3.49 -0.43 -22.20
N ALA A 641 -4.46 -0.48 -23.12
CA ALA A 641 -5.66 0.37 -23.13
C ALA A 641 -6.69 -0.04 -22.05
N TYR A 642 -6.25 -0.10 -20.80
CA TYR A 642 -7.02 -0.37 -19.60
C TYR A 642 -6.63 0.64 -18.53
N ASP A 643 -7.54 0.87 -17.58
CA ASP A 643 -7.25 1.69 -16.40
C ASP A 643 -6.44 0.92 -15.35
N HIS A 644 -5.96 1.65 -14.34
CA HIS A 644 -5.18 1.13 -13.23
C HIS A 644 -5.75 -0.15 -12.60
N LEU A 645 -7.06 -0.15 -12.34
CA LEU A 645 -7.77 -1.21 -11.64
C LEU A 645 -8.07 -2.41 -12.57
N SER A 646 -8.28 -2.12 -13.84
CA SER A 646 -8.52 -3.12 -14.87
C SER A 646 -7.26 -3.95 -15.21
N MET A 647 -6.06 -3.38 -15.02
CA MET A 647 -4.80 -4.08 -15.32
C MET A 647 -4.64 -5.41 -14.57
N GLY A 648 -5.01 -5.47 -13.30
CA GLY A 648 -4.88 -6.70 -12.49
C GLY A 648 -5.90 -7.78 -12.82
N ILE A 649 -7.05 -7.41 -13.43
CA ILE A 649 -8.23 -8.27 -13.50
C ILE A 649 -8.62 -8.69 -14.93
N THR A 650 -7.88 -8.20 -15.94
CA THR A 650 -8.25 -8.37 -17.34
C THR A 650 -7.49 -9.51 -18.03
N PRO A 651 -8.18 -10.49 -18.66
CA PRO A 651 -7.54 -11.62 -19.34
C PRO A 651 -6.53 -11.24 -20.42
N ALA A 652 -6.78 -10.17 -21.18
CA ALA A 652 -5.84 -9.70 -22.20
C ALA A 652 -4.47 -9.33 -21.61
N VAL A 653 -4.46 -8.79 -20.38
CA VAL A 653 -3.24 -8.48 -19.64
C VAL A 653 -2.55 -9.78 -19.20
N TRP A 654 -3.30 -10.71 -18.61
CA TRP A 654 -2.77 -12.02 -18.19
C TRP A 654 -2.16 -12.82 -19.35
N ASN A 655 -2.75 -12.72 -20.54
CA ASN A 655 -2.22 -13.35 -21.75
C ASN A 655 -0.85 -12.78 -22.15
N LYS A 656 -0.62 -11.46 -22.01
CA LYS A 656 0.68 -10.83 -22.24
C LYS A 656 1.73 -11.34 -21.26
N ILE A 657 1.36 -11.42 -19.98
CA ILE A 657 2.24 -11.94 -18.93
C ILE A 657 2.58 -13.41 -19.19
N SER A 658 1.57 -14.24 -19.47
CA SER A 658 1.74 -15.66 -19.77
C SER A 658 2.62 -15.91 -21.00
N ALA A 659 2.42 -15.13 -22.07
CA ALA A 659 3.26 -15.21 -23.26
C ALA A 659 4.72 -14.85 -22.96
N HIS A 660 4.95 -13.86 -22.09
CA HIS A 660 6.29 -13.49 -21.64
C HIS A 660 6.92 -14.55 -20.74
N PHE A 661 6.15 -15.24 -19.90
CA PHE A 661 6.68 -16.39 -19.14
C PHE A 661 7.10 -17.53 -20.06
N VAL A 662 6.30 -17.84 -21.09
CA VAL A 662 6.62 -18.91 -22.05
C VAL A 662 7.84 -18.58 -22.89
N SER A 663 8.06 -17.30 -23.26
CA SER A 663 9.28 -16.92 -24.00
C SER A 663 10.56 -16.98 -23.17
N ARG A 664 10.45 -17.25 -21.85
CA ARG A 664 11.56 -17.37 -20.91
C ARG A 664 11.68 -18.75 -20.28
N ASP A 665 10.71 -19.64 -20.50
CA ASP A 665 10.78 -21.07 -20.13
C ASP A 665 11.72 -21.78 -21.12
#